data_AF-A0A8H5HKT2-F1
#
_entry.id   AF-A0A8H5HKT2-F1
#
_cell.length_a   1.000
_cell.length_b   1.000
_cell.length_c   1.000
_cell.angle_alpha   90.00
_cell.angle_beta   90.00
_cell.angle_gamma   90.00
#
_symmetry.space_group_name_H-M   'P 1'
#
loop_
_entity.id
_entity.type
_entity.pdbx_description
1 polymer ?
#
loop_
_entity_poly.entity_id
_entity_poly.type
_entity_poly.pdbx_seq_one_letter_code
_entity_poly.pdbx_strand_id
1 'polypeptide(L)'
;MSEMTMNDSLTGYSIGQNEGYKFSTDAQSLFSPPPDLSRKRRYALESLFVLRNTALFEPNAVELASHSHTLPLILKALHTLQYDRDEDSEFVFHIIDLYHVVAAKIIVSPTTPAAWNPLQPLQQIALHSTNRSMIIAALTALMVTLSSPVNAHNITANSAALGASVRYLPLLVDKPLIDACLNYLYVHISHMSMAKAFLLHPEMPAVLKLLVSLLLDEQHTLEEKVVMDISGTIHTVPSTTVLTRDHELTKEELDGLLPKPEPQRCYDWMKTMFIAKPDSELTQVDFWNLYKDVFSPYQEQYPLLVASDVIKNVNSVFPEAQAMVLQGPVQRFIVRGVDRRKDSLANERFKCQWDRSQCSALIFSGPGELYEHLLEHLTKIEASESLCLWSTCPRPAMTKPNLRSHILTHLSSPHPASKHPSQSDTITLPSENSPYPIENPTARSPPPPRSTVITFERPLVDPPSTALTALLCIRILFRTSFASTDVAPRADADHFGFPGIVEDQDDQDMEGNNEIGESEKEGERRGRKAFVGVRRLMEGVRIRDEVLMGWITEMVDAGISGTLLDVKDDYLRGELNRITKDACLGKLKLLLNVLFRECLAHARNSSYEDVRKAHALETLSIVLRYILTKNFTGWEAMEVLAGGVGHADEVFMPFKAFTALINDILADEQAPAQFTFEAALLLAVLANFHKSDAAKLNPYLKCIKETRDEDLMRKICWAANFALTAAINGFIMVGRAYQTISDDSVKPAFTMTLGSMFAALRPDRALSMTLSDPPRELFKDQPIEATVILLPIFEFLRANPIFASILLEYISPENVASERISPPPFTILTLTSYLLTHASSTFSPRSLSYANLALNILLAFVENKDVLAAFCEPAEVIIPRCRQKLHPNMLSSDLVSPKWPDYQWKELWTAVVGLLDFLSTKIDSLDTTGGVEQIVRETIVLLDLSLTKSEAYLPSPGALHEFIYELVRSSAILKNQASLLKVLTVPQPDPRQTTWIKKSTDALASILEIVDFYERRVNEAGARTAKAAMSVVAKEIEVDGLHAVKALRELEIP
;
A
#
# COMPACT_ATOMS: atom_id res chain seq x y z
N MET A 1 41.85 61.55 -23.77
CA MET A 1 42.08 62.41 -22.60
C MET A 1 41.57 61.62 -21.40
N SER A 2 42.29 60.55 -21.05
CA SER A 2 43.40 60.49 -20.08
C SER A 2 42.82 60.22 -18.68
N GLU A 3 42.47 58.97 -18.36
CA GLU A 3 43.30 57.89 -17.78
C GLU A 3 43.76 58.12 -16.33
N MET A 4 43.85 57.00 -15.60
CA MET A 4 44.61 56.74 -14.36
C MET A 4 43.95 57.11 -13.02
N THR A 5 44.03 56.32 -11.94
CA THR A 5 44.22 54.88 -11.63
C THR A 5 44.25 54.77 -10.09
N MET A 6 43.77 53.63 -9.57
CA MET A 6 44.27 52.85 -8.41
C MET A 6 44.25 53.41 -6.96
N ASN A 7 43.69 52.52 -6.10
CA ASN A 7 44.19 52.00 -4.82
C ASN A 7 44.94 52.93 -3.85
N ASP A 8 44.51 52.96 -2.59
CA ASP A 8 45.15 52.09 -1.58
C ASP A 8 44.43 52.06 -0.23
N SER A 9 44.53 50.89 0.38
CA SER A 9 44.10 50.51 1.71
C SER A 9 45.14 50.83 2.80
N LEU A 10 44.64 51.00 4.02
CA LEU A 10 45.27 50.67 5.32
C LEU A 10 46.20 51.68 6.06
N THR A 11 45.80 51.87 7.32
CA THR A 11 46.61 52.04 8.56
C THR A 11 47.13 53.42 8.96
N GLY A 12 46.91 53.75 10.25
CA GLY A 12 47.73 54.71 10.99
C GLY A 12 47.01 55.53 12.05
N TYR A 13 46.78 54.95 13.24
CA TYR A 13 46.55 55.73 14.46
C TYR A 13 47.78 56.61 14.74
N SER A 14 47.59 57.93 14.94
CA SER A 14 48.52 58.74 15.72
C SER A 14 47.74 59.73 16.58
N ILE A 15 47.98 59.66 17.88
CA ILE A 15 47.46 60.54 18.91
C ILE A 15 48.34 61.79 18.93
N GLY A 16 47.72 62.97 18.83
CA GLY A 16 48.35 64.26 19.09
C GLY A 16 47.34 65.20 19.73
N GLN A 17 47.44 65.36 21.06
CA GLN A 17 46.77 66.44 21.78
C GLN A 17 47.44 67.77 21.45
N ASN A 18 46.65 68.79 21.09
CA ASN A 18 46.80 70.15 21.61
C ASN A 18 45.54 70.98 21.31
N GLU A 19 45.11 71.72 22.32
CA GLU A 19 43.85 72.43 22.44
C GLU A 19 43.66 73.57 21.43
N GLY A 20 42.41 73.83 21.05
CA GLY A 20 42.07 75.06 20.33
C GLY A 20 40.74 75.03 19.59
N TYR A 21 39.65 74.81 20.33
CA TYR A 21 38.26 75.05 19.95
C TYR A 21 38.08 76.06 18.79
N LYS A 22 37.68 75.57 17.61
CA LYS A 22 36.84 76.25 16.60
C LYS A 22 36.88 75.55 15.23
N PHE A 23 36.58 74.26 15.16
CA PHE A 23 36.01 73.63 13.94
C PHE A 23 35.36 72.31 14.36
N SER A 24 34.32 72.39 15.18
CA SER A 24 33.38 71.29 15.31
C SER A 24 32.51 71.32 14.05
N THR A 25 32.81 70.47 13.08
CA THR A 25 31.78 70.07 12.11
C THR A 25 30.64 69.42 12.90
N ASP A 26 29.40 69.66 12.49
CA ASP A 26 28.14 69.26 13.16
C ASP A 26 27.96 67.73 13.41
N ALA A 27 29.01 66.93 13.28
CA ALA A 27 28.98 65.47 13.27
C ALA A 27 29.23 64.78 14.61
N GLN A 28 29.48 65.50 15.71
CA GLN A 28 29.69 64.87 17.02
C GLN A 28 28.98 65.63 18.15
N SER A 29 27.66 65.45 18.25
CA SER A 29 27.00 65.65 19.55
C SER A 29 27.25 64.40 20.39
N LEU A 30 28.15 64.52 21.37
CA LEU A 30 28.55 63.42 22.25
C LEU A 30 27.44 63.02 23.27
N PHE A 31 26.38 63.81 23.43
CA PHE A 31 25.40 63.61 24.52
C PHE A 31 23.91 63.71 24.14
N SER A 32 23.53 64.40 23.06
CA SER A 32 22.16 64.33 22.49
C SER A 32 22.00 65.20 21.23
N PRO A 33 21.22 64.78 20.21
CA PRO A 33 20.92 65.64 19.08
C PRO A 33 20.17 66.92 19.50
N PRO A 34 20.23 68.01 18.71
CA PRO A 34 19.47 69.24 18.99
C PRO A 34 17.98 68.92 19.26
N PRO A 35 17.33 69.57 20.24
CA PRO A 35 15.99 69.20 20.69
C PRO A 35 14.94 69.26 19.57
N ASP A 36 15.09 70.16 18.60
CA ASP A 36 14.21 70.25 17.44
C ASP A 36 14.39 69.07 16.46
N LEU A 37 15.63 68.62 16.28
CA LEU A 37 15.94 67.43 15.46
C LEU A 37 15.43 66.16 16.14
N SER A 38 15.66 66.04 17.46
CA SER A 38 15.12 64.95 18.29
C SER A 38 13.60 64.90 18.24
N ARG A 39 12.92 66.06 18.28
CA ARG A 39 11.45 66.16 18.15
C ARG A 39 10.96 65.74 16.77
N LYS A 40 11.59 66.22 15.70
CA LYS A 40 11.25 65.83 14.32
C LYS A 40 11.44 64.33 14.09
N ARG A 41 12.55 63.78 14.60
CA ARG A 41 12.83 62.34 14.55
C ARG A 41 11.75 61.55 15.26
N ARG A 42 11.41 61.94 16.49
CA ARG A 42 10.34 61.30 17.26
C ARG A 42 9.00 61.31 16.51
N TYR A 43 8.58 62.44 15.95
CA TYR A 43 7.33 62.50 15.17
C TYR A 43 7.37 61.67 13.90
N ALA A 44 8.52 61.60 13.22
CA ALA A 44 8.68 60.74 12.05
C ALA A 44 8.55 59.25 12.42
N LEU A 45 9.13 58.85 13.55
CA LEU A 45 9.05 57.49 14.07
C LEU A 45 7.62 57.14 14.49
N GLU A 46 6.95 57.99 15.25
CA GLU A 46 5.55 57.80 15.67
C GLU A 46 4.62 57.71 14.45
N SER A 47 4.84 58.53 13.42
CA SER A 47 4.07 58.49 12.17
C SER A 47 4.29 57.17 11.42
N LEU A 48 5.54 56.70 11.35
CA LEU A 48 5.89 55.44 10.70
C LEU A 48 5.30 54.24 11.46
N PHE A 49 5.32 54.27 12.79
CA PHE A 49 4.67 53.27 13.65
C PHE A 49 3.15 53.21 13.40
N VAL A 50 2.49 54.37 13.28
CA VAL A 50 1.07 54.44 12.93
C VAL A 50 0.82 53.81 11.55
N LEU A 51 1.60 54.18 10.53
CA LEU A 51 1.48 53.61 9.18
C LEU A 51 1.69 52.09 9.15
N ARG A 52 2.66 51.59 9.92
CA ARG A 52 2.93 50.16 10.05
C ARG A 52 1.77 49.42 10.72
N ASN A 53 1.16 49.99 11.76
CA ASN A 53 0.04 49.35 12.45
C ASN A 53 -1.26 49.44 11.66
N THR A 54 -1.50 50.54 10.93
CA THR A 54 -2.66 50.63 10.04
C THR A 54 -2.58 49.62 8.91
N ALA A 55 -1.38 49.32 8.42
CA ALA A 55 -1.11 48.28 7.44
C ALA A 55 -1.42 46.84 7.92
N LEU A 56 -1.62 46.59 9.21
CA LEU A 56 -2.07 45.27 9.71
C LEU A 56 -3.52 44.97 9.33
N PHE A 57 -4.30 46.00 8.96
CA PHE A 57 -5.66 45.84 8.46
C PHE A 57 -5.65 45.79 6.92
N GLU A 58 -6.07 44.67 6.35
CA GLU A 58 -5.92 44.37 4.91
C GLU A 58 -6.43 45.48 3.97
N PRO A 59 -7.62 46.10 4.17
CA PRO A 59 -8.08 47.20 3.32
C PRO A 59 -7.14 48.41 3.32
N ASN A 60 -6.59 48.77 4.49
CA ASN A 60 -5.62 49.87 4.61
C ASN A 60 -4.30 49.50 3.95
N ALA A 61 -3.87 48.23 4.04
CA ALA A 61 -2.67 47.74 3.37
C ALA A 61 -2.80 47.91 1.85
N VAL A 62 -3.94 47.55 1.26
CA VAL A 62 -4.20 47.71 -0.17
C VAL A 62 -4.14 49.18 -0.61
N GLU A 63 -4.67 50.10 0.20
CA GLU A 63 -4.62 51.55 -0.06
C GLU A 63 -3.20 52.12 0.10
N LEU A 64 -2.48 51.73 1.16
CA LEU A 64 -1.09 52.11 1.35
C LEU A 64 -0.19 51.58 0.22
N ALA A 65 -0.45 50.37 -0.27
CA ALA A 65 0.28 49.76 -1.38
C ALA A 65 0.06 50.50 -2.71
N SER A 66 -1.11 51.12 -2.92
CA SER A 66 -1.43 51.87 -4.15
C SER A 66 -1.01 53.34 -4.08
N HIS A 67 -0.70 53.84 -2.88
CA HIS A 67 -0.33 55.23 -2.67
C HIS A 67 1.08 55.56 -3.22
N SER A 68 1.18 56.64 -4.00
CA SER A 68 2.36 57.02 -4.79
C SER A 68 3.63 57.27 -3.96
N HIS A 69 3.49 57.67 -2.70
CA HIS A 69 4.62 58.00 -1.82
C HIS A 69 5.14 56.83 -0.98
N THR A 70 4.40 55.72 -0.88
CA THR A 70 4.74 54.60 0.02
C THR A 70 6.01 53.89 -0.43
N LEU A 71 6.07 53.47 -1.70
CA LEU A 71 7.23 52.75 -2.24
C LEU A 71 8.50 53.63 -2.27
N PRO A 72 8.46 54.91 -2.71
CA PRO A 72 9.63 55.79 -2.62
C PRO A 72 10.13 56.02 -1.19
N LEU A 73 9.23 56.13 -0.21
CA LEU A 73 9.61 56.27 1.20
C LEU A 73 10.38 55.03 1.69
N ILE A 74 9.85 53.84 1.41
CA ILE A 74 10.43 52.56 1.82
C ILE A 74 11.81 52.37 1.18
N LEU A 75 11.91 52.52 -0.14
CA LEU A 75 13.17 52.30 -0.87
C LEU A 75 14.23 53.32 -0.49
N LYS A 76 13.86 54.59 -0.33
CA LYS A 76 14.79 55.63 0.13
C LYS A 76 15.29 55.35 1.54
N ALA A 77 14.41 54.93 2.45
CA ALA A 77 14.78 54.60 3.81
C ALA A 77 15.70 53.36 3.89
N LEU A 78 15.40 52.28 3.14
CA LEU A 78 16.23 51.08 3.09
C LEU A 78 17.66 51.34 2.57
N HIS A 79 17.84 52.29 1.65
CA HIS A 79 19.16 52.62 1.10
C HIS A 79 19.94 53.68 1.89
N THR A 80 19.24 54.54 2.64
CA THR A 80 19.87 55.69 3.31
C THR A 80 20.14 55.44 4.79
N LEU A 81 19.25 54.70 5.47
CA LEU A 81 19.37 54.43 6.89
C LEU A 81 20.34 53.28 7.17
N GLN A 82 21.12 53.41 8.24
CA GLN A 82 22.11 52.42 8.63
C GLN A 82 21.52 51.47 9.68
N TYR A 83 21.49 50.17 9.38
CA TYR A 83 20.86 49.17 10.27
C TYR A 83 21.67 48.89 11.55
N ASP A 84 22.96 49.20 11.55
CA ASP A 84 23.90 49.02 12.67
C ASP A 84 23.92 50.20 13.64
N ARG A 85 23.31 51.33 13.26
CA ARG A 85 23.18 52.50 14.12
C ARG A 85 21.91 52.39 14.95
N ASP A 86 22.07 52.34 16.28
CA ASP A 86 20.97 52.23 17.25
C ASP A 86 19.84 53.25 17.04
N GLU A 87 20.18 54.46 16.62
CA GLU A 87 19.17 55.50 16.40
C GLU A 87 18.28 55.21 15.17
N ASP A 88 18.82 54.52 14.17
CA ASP A 88 18.19 54.23 12.88
C ASP A 88 17.51 52.85 12.89
N SER A 89 17.91 51.94 13.77
CA SER A 89 17.43 50.55 13.79
C SER A 89 15.92 50.41 13.92
N GLU A 90 15.28 51.26 14.72
CA GLU A 90 13.81 51.25 14.89
C GLU A 90 13.08 51.72 13.62
N PHE A 91 13.63 52.72 12.93
CA PHE A 91 13.12 53.16 11.63
C PHE A 91 13.26 52.05 10.59
N VAL A 92 14.44 51.44 10.49
CA VAL A 92 14.69 50.36 9.53
C VAL A 92 13.75 49.18 9.79
N PHE A 93 13.52 48.82 11.05
CA PHE A 93 12.60 47.75 11.42
C PHE A 93 11.17 48.04 10.96
N HIS A 94 10.63 49.24 11.27
CA HIS A 94 9.29 49.62 10.81
C HIS A 94 9.20 49.74 9.27
N ILE A 95 10.27 50.13 8.59
CA ILE A 95 10.32 50.18 7.12
C ILE A 95 10.26 48.77 6.52
N ILE A 96 10.98 47.79 7.10
CA ILE A 96 10.92 46.39 6.63
C ILE A 96 9.53 45.79 6.90
N ASP A 97 8.92 46.08 8.04
CA ASP A 97 7.54 45.65 8.31
C ASP A 97 6.56 46.26 7.28
N LEU A 98 6.66 47.57 7.03
CA LEU A 98 5.82 48.26 6.05
C LEU A 98 6.09 47.80 4.61
N TYR A 99 7.31 47.35 4.30
CA TYR A 99 7.67 46.80 2.99
C TYR A 99 6.81 45.59 2.59
N HIS A 100 6.35 44.77 3.55
CA HIS A 100 5.52 43.61 3.25
C HIS A 100 4.20 43.97 2.51
N VAL A 101 3.69 45.19 2.73
CA VAL A 101 2.50 45.72 2.04
C VAL A 101 2.71 45.87 0.53
N VAL A 102 3.94 46.18 0.11
CA VAL A 102 4.29 46.42 -1.30
C VAL A 102 5.06 45.25 -1.93
N ALA A 103 5.58 44.31 -1.12
CA ALA A 103 6.46 43.22 -1.55
C ALA A 103 5.92 42.41 -2.73
N ALA A 104 4.62 42.07 -2.72
CA ALA A 104 3.99 41.27 -3.78
C ALA A 104 3.86 41.99 -5.15
N LYS A 105 3.97 43.32 -5.17
CA LYS A 105 3.83 44.15 -6.40
C LYS A 105 5.18 44.62 -6.96
N ILE A 106 6.27 44.38 -6.23
CA ILE A 106 7.60 44.82 -6.64
C ILE A 106 8.13 43.88 -7.73
N ILE A 107 8.59 44.48 -8.82
CA ILE A 107 9.26 43.81 -9.93
C ILE A 107 10.68 44.36 -10.00
N VAL A 108 11.67 43.50 -9.81
CA VAL A 108 13.09 43.87 -9.91
C VAL A 108 13.64 43.24 -11.18
N SER A 109 14.02 44.08 -12.14
CA SER A 109 14.63 43.69 -13.42
C SER A 109 16.13 43.98 -13.38
N PRO A 110 16.97 43.35 -14.23
CA PRO A 110 18.40 43.68 -14.32
C PRO A 110 18.67 45.15 -14.69
N THR A 111 17.69 45.85 -15.29
CA THR A 111 17.77 47.27 -15.66
C THR A 111 17.27 48.21 -14.56
N THR A 112 16.77 47.69 -13.42
CA THR A 112 16.27 48.51 -12.31
C THR A 112 17.42 49.29 -11.66
N PRO A 113 17.31 50.63 -11.52
CA PRO A 113 18.33 51.42 -10.84
C PRO A 113 18.57 50.94 -9.40
N ALA A 114 19.82 51.02 -8.91
CA ALA A 114 20.18 50.54 -7.58
C ALA A 114 19.29 51.14 -6.47
N ALA A 115 18.98 52.44 -6.55
CA ALA A 115 18.10 53.12 -5.59
C ALA A 115 16.67 52.56 -5.53
N TRP A 116 16.24 51.82 -6.55
CA TRP A 116 14.92 51.18 -6.64
C TRP A 116 14.97 49.66 -6.42
N ASN A 117 16.13 49.10 -6.07
CA ASN A 117 16.31 47.67 -5.83
C ASN A 117 16.30 47.36 -4.31
N PRO A 118 15.23 46.79 -3.75
CA PRO A 118 15.17 46.46 -2.33
C PRO A 118 16.00 45.22 -1.94
N LEU A 119 16.41 44.38 -2.91
CA LEU A 119 17.03 43.09 -2.61
C LEU A 119 18.43 43.26 -2.00
N GLN A 120 19.23 44.18 -2.53
CA GLN A 120 20.59 44.43 -2.04
C GLN A 120 20.64 44.86 -0.56
N PRO A 121 19.91 45.91 -0.11
CA PRO A 121 19.94 46.30 1.30
C PRO A 121 19.39 45.20 2.22
N LEU A 122 18.33 44.48 1.82
CA LEU A 122 17.78 43.38 2.62
C LEU A 122 18.78 42.22 2.77
N GLN A 123 19.51 41.86 1.70
CA GLN A 123 20.56 40.84 1.75
C GLN A 123 21.71 41.23 2.67
N GLN A 124 22.10 42.50 2.69
CA GLN A 124 23.14 43.01 3.59
C GLN A 124 22.70 42.95 5.06
N ILE A 125 21.45 43.33 5.34
CA ILE A 125 20.87 43.23 6.69
C ILE A 125 20.84 41.78 7.16
N ALA A 126 20.41 40.83 6.32
CA ALA A 126 20.36 39.41 6.67
C ALA A 126 21.75 38.83 7.00
N LEU A 127 22.80 39.26 6.30
CA LEU A 127 24.16 38.74 6.46
C LEU A 127 24.91 39.34 7.66
N HIS A 128 24.80 40.66 7.86
CA HIS A 128 25.67 41.40 8.78
C HIS A 128 25.00 41.92 10.05
N SER A 129 23.66 41.99 10.09
CA SER A 129 22.97 42.48 11.29
C SER A 129 23.21 41.55 12.48
N THR A 130 23.37 42.14 13.66
CA THR A 130 23.43 41.43 14.95
C THR A 130 22.06 41.33 15.61
N ASN A 131 21.04 42.00 15.06
CA ASN A 131 19.69 42.04 15.63
C ASN A 131 18.83 40.90 15.06
N ARG A 132 18.51 39.91 15.91
CA ARG A 132 17.66 38.75 15.60
C ARG A 132 16.38 39.12 14.85
N SER A 133 15.64 40.11 15.34
CA SER A 133 14.35 40.50 14.76
C SER A 133 14.50 41.11 13.37
N MET A 134 15.57 41.88 13.15
CA MET A 134 15.86 42.46 11.83
C MET A 134 16.29 41.38 10.82
N ILE A 135 17.06 40.37 11.25
CA ILE A 135 17.45 39.25 10.39
C ILE A 135 16.20 38.50 9.93
N ILE A 136 15.30 38.16 10.85
CA ILE A 136 14.02 37.49 10.53
C ILE A 136 13.21 38.34 9.57
N ALA A 137 13.01 39.62 9.86
CA ALA A 137 12.23 40.51 9.02
C ALA A 137 12.83 40.65 7.60
N ALA A 138 14.15 40.74 7.48
CA ALA A 138 14.84 40.83 6.19
C ALA A 138 14.74 39.53 5.38
N LEU A 139 14.93 38.36 6.01
CA LEU A 139 14.79 37.06 5.35
C LEU A 139 13.35 36.81 4.88
N THR A 140 12.35 37.17 5.70
CA THR A 140 10.93 37.06 5.32
C THR A 140 10.60 37.99 4.16
N ALA A 141 11.08 39.24 4.18
CA ALA A 141 10.87 40.20 3.10
C ALA A 141 11.50 39.71 1.78
N LEU A 142 12.71 39.14 1.84
CA LEU A 142 13.37 38.53 0.69
C LEU A 142 12.59 37.32 0.16
N MET A 143 12.15 36.43 1.06
CA MET A 143 11.35 35.26 0.74
C MET A 143 10.07 35.64 -0.02
N VAL A 144 9.29 36.60 0.49
CA VAL A 144 8.05 37.05 -0.16
C VAL A 144 8.32 37.64 -1.54
N THR A 145 9.37 38.45 -1.67
CA THR A 145 9.71 39.13 -2.93
C THR A 145 10.18 38.13 -4.00
N LEU A 146 10.98 37.14 -3.60
CA LEU A 146 11.61 36.15 -4.50
C LEU A 146 10.72 34.93 -4.77
N SER A 147 9.67 34.72 -3.97
CA SER A 147 8.63 33.72 -4.24
C SER A 147 7.81 34.05 -5.50
N SER A 148 7.81 35.32 -5.92
CA SER A 148 7.16 35.73 -7.18
C SER A 148 7.97 35.22 -8.38
N PRO A 149 7.36 34.50 -9.34
CA PRO A 149 8.06 33.97 -10.50
C PRO A 149 8.70 35.05 -11.36
N VAL A 150 8.17 36.28 -11.31
CA VAL A 150 8.73 37.44 -12.03
C VAL A 150 10.10 37.82 -11.48
N ASN A 151 10.33 37.67 -10.17
CA ASN A 151 11.59 38.04 -9.53
C ASN A 151 12.55 36.87 -9.36
N ALA A 152 12.16 35.66 -9.75
CA ALA A 152 12.95 34.43 -9.60
C ALA A 152 14.34 34.52 -10.24
N HIS A 153 14.46 35.27 -11.34
CA HIS A 153 15.74 35.47 -12.04
C HIS A 153 16.78 36.25 -11.22
N ASN A 154 16.40 36.88 -10.11
CA ASN A 154 17.31 37.59 -9.21
C ASN A 154 17.97 36.67 -8.17
N ILE A 155 17.59 35.39 -8.13
CA ILE A 155 18.19 34.40 -7.24
C ILE A 155 19.54 33.96 -7.81
N THR A 156 20.58 34.01 -6.98
CA THR A 156 21.96 33.71 -7.37
C THR A 156 22.54 32.60 -6.48
N ALA A 157 23.32 31.69 -7.07
CA ALA A 157 23.86 30.51 -6.39
C ALA A 157 24.61 30.81 -5.08
N ASN A 158 25.30 31.95 -5.01
CA ASN A 158 26.06 32.39 -3.84
C ASN A 158 25.50 33.70 -3.24
N SER A 159 24.20 33.73 -2.98
CA SER A 159 23.57 34.91 -2.37
C SER A 159 23.98 35.09 -0.90
N ALA A 160 24.12 36.35 -0.46
CA ALA A 160 24.41 36.68 0.94
C ALA A 160 23.34 36.14 1.91
N ALA A 161 22.07 36.10 1.47
CA ALA A 161 20.97 35.56 2.25
C ALA A 161 21.01 34.03 2.36
N LEU A 162 21.50 33.31 1.35
CA LEU A 162 21.78 31.87 1.45
C LEU A 162 22.86 31.60 2.50
N GLY A 163 23.97 32.34 2.44
CA GLY A 163 25.06 32.23 3.43
C GLY A 163 24.58 32.50 4.86
N ALA A 164 23.72 33.51 5.05
CA ALA A 164 23.09 33.79 6.34
C ALA A 164 22.17 32.63 6.79
N SER A 165 21.34 32.11 5.89
CA SER A 165 20.40 31.02 6.19
C SER A 165 21.13 29.75 6.62
N VAL A 166 22.20 29.36 5.90
CA VAL A 166 23.00 28.18 6.26
C VAL A 166 23.74 28.38 7.59
N ARG A 167 24.23 29.60 7.88
CA ARG A 167 24.90 29.95 9.14
C ARG A 167 23.98 29.83 10.36
N TYR A 168 22.72 30.26 10.25
CA TYR A 168 21.78 30.28 11.38
C TYR A 168 20.97 28.98 11.54
N LEU A 169 20.87 28.16 10.50
CA LEU A 169 20.13 26.87 10.52
C LEU A 169 20.47 25.92 11.69
N PRO A 170 21.71 25.82 12.19
CA PRO A 170 22.05 24.95 13.33
C PRO A 170 21.42 25.36 14.67
N LEU A 171 20.83 26.56 14.79
CA LEU A 171 20.29 27.10 16.05
C LEU A 171 18.90 26.54 16.38
N LEU A 172 18.78 25.20 16.52
CA LEU A 172 17.50 24.46 16.71
C LEU A 172 16.60 24.98 17.85
N VAL A 173 17.20 25.66 18.83
CA VAL A 173 16.48 26.29 19.96
C VAL A 173 15.62 27.48 19.50
N ASP A 174 16.01 28.18 18.45
CA ASP A 174 15.37 29.41 17.97
C ASP A 174 14.46 29.14 16.75
N LYS A 175 13.27 28.59 17.03
CA LYS A 175 12.31 28.19 15.98
C LYS A 175 11.94 29.30 14.98
N PRO A 176 11.61 30.54 15.40
CA PRO A 176 11.23 31.58 14.43
C PRO A 176 12.39 32.02 13.51
N LEU A 177 13.64 31.96 14.00
CA LEU A 177 14.80 32.24 13.17
C LEU A 177 15.04 31.13 12.14
N ILE A 178 14.91 29.88 12.56
CA ILE A 178 15.01 28.71 11.66
C ILE A 178 13.90 28.74 10.62
N ASP A 179 12.67 29.03 11.00
CA ASP A 179 11.55 29.09 10.09
C ASP A 179 11.80 30.11 8.96
N ALA A 180 12.31 31.31 9.29
CA ALA A 180 12.71 32.30 8.30
C ALA A 180 13.85 31.81 7.39
N CYS A 181 14.87 31.14 7.95
CA CYS A 181 15.99 30.58 7.19
C CYS A 181 15.55 29.45 6.25
N LEU A 182 14.68 28.55 6.72
CA LEU A 182 14.14 27.43 5.96
C LEU A 182 13.22 27.90 4.85
N ASN A 183 12.35 28.87 5.11
CA ASN A 183 11.46 29.43 4.09
C ASN A 183 12.26 30.12 2.98
N TYR A 184 13.34 30.84 3.32
CA TYR A 184 14.26 31.40 2.32
C TYR A 184 15.01 30.30 1.56
N LEU A 185 15.57 29.31 2.27
CA LEU A 185 16.28 28.18 1.66
C LEU A 185 15.37 27.41 0.69
N TYR A 186 14.11 27.18 1.06
CA TYR A 186 13.10 26.53 0.23
C TYR A 186 12.88 27.31 -1.07
N VAL A 187 12.63 28.63 -1.00
CA VAL A 187 12.47 29.47 -2.20
C VAL A 187 13.74 29.44 -3.06
N HIS A 188 14.92 29.47 -2.44
CA HIS A 188 16.19 29.43 -3.14
C HIS A 188 16.36 28.14 -3.95
N ILE A 189 16.14 26.97 -3.35
CA ILE A 189 16.33 25.67 -4.00
C ILE A 189 15.12 25.21 -4.82
N SER A 190 13.95 25.85 -4.69
CA SER A 190 12.78 25.53 -5.51
C SER A 190 13.04 25.72 -7.01
N HIS A 191 14.02 26.56 -7.36
CA HIS A 191 14.50 26.68 -8.72
C HIS A 191 15.55 25.60 -9.04
N MET A 192 15.29 24.80 -10.07
CA MET A 192 16.12 23.64 -10.45
C MET A 192 17.60 23.99 -10.64
N SER A 193 17.91 25.12 -11.30
CA SER A 193 19.28 25.59 -11.51
C SER A 193 20.00 25.90 -10.19
N MET A 194 19.28 26.45 -9.22
CA MET A 194 19.82 26.78 -7.89
C MET A 194 19.95 25.54 -7.01
N ALA A 195 19.02 24.58 -7.09
CA ALA A 195 19.18 23.29 -6.43
C ALA A 195 20.43 22.55 -6.93
N LYS A 196 20.64 22.48 -8.26
CA LYS A 196 21.85 21.91 -8.86
C LYS A 196 23.12 22.61 -8.38
N ALA A 197 23.11 23.95 -8.34
CA ALA A 197 24.24 24.72 -7.81
C ALA A 197 24.47 24.45 -6.31
N PHE A 198 23.40 24.29 -5.53
CA PHE A 198 23.49 23.97 -4.11
C PHE A 198 24.07 22.57 -3.84
N LEU A 199 23.87 21.59 -4.72
CA LEU A 199 24.51 20.27 -4.59
C LEU A 199 26.06 20.35 -4.62
N LEU A 200 26.61 21.38 -5.26
CA LEU A 200 28.05 21.63 -5.31
C LEU A 200 28.55 22.43 -4.09
N HIS A 201 27.64 23.03 -3.31
CA HIS A 201 27.97 23.86 -2.15
C HIS A 201 28.68 23.03 -1.07
N PRO A 202 29.77 23.53 -0.46
CA PRO A 202 30.58 22.76 0.50
C PRO A 202 29.79 22.32 1.74
N GLU A 203 28.82 23.12 2.18
CA GLU A 203 28.03 22.86 3.38
C GLU A 203 26.74 22.05 3.10
N MET A 204 26.44 21.70 1.83
CA MET A 204 25.21 20.97 1.49
C MET A 204 25.03 19.66 2.29
N PRO A 205 26.05 18.80 2.47
CA PRO A 205 25.89 17.58 3.26
C PRO A 205 25.59 17.86 4.74
N ALA A 206 26.14 18.95 5.29
CA ALA A 206 25.88 19.37 6.66
C ALA A 206 24.46 19.93 6.80
N VAL A 207 24.01 20.74 5.84
CA VAL A 207 22.63 21.24 5.76
C VAL A 207 21.64 20.08 5.66
N LEU A 208 21.86 19.11 4.76
CA LEU A 208 21.00 17.93 4.65
C LEU A 208 20.89 17.16 5.97
N LYS A 209 22.02 16.95 6.66
CA LYS A 209 22.03 16.31 7.97
C LYS A 209 21.25 17.12 9.02
N LEU A 210 21.38 18.45 9.02
CA LEU A 210 20.64 19.33 9.92
C LEU A 210 19.12 19.28 9.66
N LEU A 211 18.71 19.26 8.38
CA LEU A 211 17.29 19.14 8.01
C LEU A 211 16.68 17.84 8.53
N VAL A 212 17.39 16.70 8.38
CA VAL A 212 16.92 15.41 8.91
C VAL A 212 16.93 15.41 10.44
N SER A 213 17.93 16.04 11.07
CA SER A 213 18.00 16.15 12.54
C SER A 213 16.86 17.00 13.10
N LEU A 214 16.45 18.06 12.40
CA LEU A 214 15.30 18.87 12.75
C LEU A 214 14.00 18.05 12.71
N LEU A 215 13.81 17.17 11.72
CA LEU A 215 12.65 16.27 11.68
C LEU A 215 12.60 15.35 12.90
N LEU A 216 13.74 14.78 13.30
CA LEU A 216 13.84 13.89 14.46
C LEU A 216 13.59 14.63 15.79
N ASP A 217 14.10 15.86 15.93
CA ASP A 217 13.91 16.68 17.13
C ASP A 217 12.44 17.05 17.34
N GLU A 218 11.72 17.43 16.27
CA GLU A 218 10.30 17.78 16.37
C GLU A 218 9.38 16.55 16.57
N GLN A 219 9.84 15.35 16.22
CA GLN A 219 9.09 14.10 16.41
C GLN A 219 8.92 13.68 17.87
N HIS A 220 9.96 13.86 18.69
CA HIS A 220 9.91 13.44 20.11
C HIS A 220 8.77 14.12 20.90
N THR A 221 8.32 15.30 20.47
CA THR A 221 7.18 16.00 21.08
C THR A 221 5.80 15.52 20.59
N LEU A 222 5.74 14.66 19.58
CA LEU A 222 4.52 14.34 18.83
C LEU A 222 4.16 12.83 18.82
N GLU A 223 4.91 11.99 19.54
CA GLU A 223 4.67 10.55 19.65
C GLU A 223 3.93 10.17 20.95
N GLU A 224 2.94 9.26 20.83
CA GLU A 224 2.23 8.65 21.95
C GLU A 224 2.72 7.22 22.18
N LYS A 225 2.95 6.83 23.45
CA LYS A 225 3.22 5.44 23.84
C LYS A 225 1.92 4.66 23.93
N VAL A 226 1.65 3.84 22.91
CA VAL A 226 0.48 2.96 22.87
C VAL A 226 0.82 1.64 23.56
N VAL A 227 -0.01 1.29 24.54
CA VAL A 227 0.09 0.04 25.31
C VAL A 227 -1.07 -0.86 24.86
N MET A 228 -0.78 -1.92 24.12
CA MET A 228 -1.77 -2.87 23.62
C MET A 228 -1.63 -4.21 24.35
N ASP A 229 -2.70 -4.64 25.02
CA ASP A 229 -2.79 -5.96 25.62
C ASP A 229 -3.22 -6.97 24.55
N ILE A 230 -2.35 -7.93 24.24
CA ILE A 230 -2.60 -9.03 23.30
C ILE A 230 -2.80 -10.37 24.02
N SER A 231 -3.08 -10.34 25.33
CA SER A 231 -3.30 -11.56 26.11
C SER A 231 -4.49 -12.35 25.58
N GLY A 232 -4.27 -13.61 25.24
CA GLY A 232 -5.34 -14.56 24.88
C GLY A 232 -6.21 -14.95 26.09
N THR A 233 -7.17 -15.85 25.89
CA THR A 233 -8.00 -16.39 26.98
C THR A 233 -7.17 -17.24 27.94
N ILE A 234 -7.16 -16.87 29.23
CA ILE A 234 -6.36 -17.52 30.27
C ILE A 234 -7.26 -18.35 31.17
N HIS A 235 -6.92 -19.63 31.36
CA HIS A 235 -7.59 -20.50 32.33
C HIS A 235 -6.77 -20.58 33.62
N THR A 236 -7.40 -20.47 34.78
CA THR A 236 -6.68 -20.51 36.07
C THR A 236 -7.36 -21.45 37.06
N VAL A 237 -6.54 -22.13 37.88
CA VAL A 237 -6.99 -23.02 38.97
C VAL A 237 -6.35 -22.64 40.29
N PRO A 238 -6.95 -22.90 41.46
CA PRO A 238 -6.34 -22.60 42.76
C PRO A 238 -5.02 -23.35 42.98
N SER A 239 -4.02 -22.66 43.56
CA SER A 239 -2.69 -23.20 43.86
C SER A 239 -2.65 -24.26 44.97
N THR A 240 -3.76 -24.46 45.69
CA THR A 240 -3.87 -25.44 46.78
C THR A 240 -5.11 -26.29 46.56
N THR A 241 -4.93 -27.47 45.97
CA THR A 241 -5.98 -28.49 45.91
C THR A 241 -5.76 -29.49 47.05
N VAL A 242 -6.75 -29.61 47.93
CA VAL A 242 -6.79 -30.68 48.92
C VAL A 242 -7.00 -31.98 48.14
N LEU A 243 -5.98 -32.85 48.15
CA LEU A 243 -6.05 -34.18 47.58
C LEU A 243 -7.14 -34.95 48.35
N THR A 244 -8.33 -35.04 47.75
CA THR A 244 -9.47 -35.78 48.27
C THR A 244 -9.49 -37.12 47.54
N ARG A 245 -9.44 -38.22 48.31
CA ARG A 245 -9.61 -39.57 47.75
C ARG A 245 -11.03 -40.04 48.04
N ASP A 246 -11.60 -40.84 47.15
CA ASP A 246 -12.87 -41.49 47.44
C ASP A 246 -12.70 -42.44 48.63
N HIS A 247 -13.65 -42.42 49.55
CA HIS A 247 -13.68 -43.28 50.72
C HIS A 247 -13.85 -44.75 50.30
N GLU A 248 -13.04 -45.62 50.90
CA GLU A 248 -13.11 -47.07 50.79
C GLU A 248 -13.41 -47.65 52.18
N LEU A 249 -14.25 -48.69 52.25
CA LEU A 249 -14.66 -49.30 53.51
C LEU A 249 -13.46 -49.82 54.29
N THR A 250 -13.34 -49.40 55.54
CA THR A 250 -12.37 -50.00 56.45
C THR A 250 -12.81 -51.41 56.85
N LYS A 251 -11.85 -52.23 57.32
CA LYS A 251 -12.12 -53.62 57.72
C LYS A 251 -13.16 -53.72 58.85
N GLU A 252 -13.15 -52.75 59.77
CA GLU A 252 -14.09 -52.66 60.90
C GLU A 252 -15.51 -52.29 60.44
N GLU A 253 -15.64 -51.38 59.46
CA GLU A 253 -16.92 -51.01 58.86
C GLU A 253 -17.50 -52.16 58.03
N LEU A 254 -16.66 -52.88 57.28
CA LEU A 254 -17.08 -54.06 56.52
C LEU A 254 -17.58 -55.17 57.45
N ASP A 255 -16.84 -55.50 58.52
CA ASP A 255 -17.22 -56.51 59.51
C ASP A 255 -18.54 -56.15 60.22
N GLY A 256 -18.83 -54.86 60.40
CA GLY A 256 -20.11 -54.38 60.94
C GLY A 256 -21.29 -54.39 59.95
N LEU A 257 -21.02 -54.35 58.64
CA LEU A 257 -22.04 -54.38 57.58
C LEU A 257 -22.45 -55.81 57.17
N LEU A 258 -21.52 -56.76 57.16
CA LEU A 258 -21.76 -58.15 56.75
C LEU A 258 -22.95 -58.85 57.46
N PRO A 259 -23.08 -58.81 58.80
CA PRO A 259 -24.13 -59.56 59.51
C PRO A 259 -25.53 -58.98 59.37
N LYS A 260 -25.70 -57.81 58.72
CA LYS A 260 -27.01 -57.14 58.59
C LYS A 260 -27.87 -57.80 57.50
N PRO A 261 -29.20 -57.97 57.72
CA PRO A 261 -30.10 -58.48 56.69
C PRO A 261 -30.35 -57.44 55.60
N GLU A 262 -30.65 -57.88 54.38
CA GLU A 262 -31.13 -57.00 53.31
C GLU A 262 -32.61 -56.63 53.55
N PRO A 263 -33.04 -55.39 53.29
CA PRO A 263 -32.35 -54.29 52.60
C PRO A 263 -31.53 -53.35 53.52
N GLN A 264 -31.47 -53.61 54.83
CA GLN A 264 -30.81 -52.72 55.80
C GLN A 264 -29.29 -52.61 55.56
N ARG A 265 -28.66 -53.70 55.13
CA ARG A 265 -27.24 -53.70 54.74
C ARG A 265 -26.97 -52.76 53.56
N CYS A 266 -27.81 -52.80 52.53
CA CYS A 266 -27.74 -51.87 51.40
C CYS A 266 -27.88 -50.40 51.85
N TYR A 267 -28.83 -50.10 52.74
CA TYR A 267 -29.02 -48.74 53.26
C TYR A 267 -27.82 -48.22 54.03
N ASP A 268 -27.26 -49.03 54.92
CA ASP A 268 -26.13 -48.62 55.76
C ASP A 268 -24.83 -48.54 54.94
N TRP A 269 -24.66 -49.39 53.93
CA TRP A 269 -23.58 -49.27 52.95
C TRP A 269 -23.66 -47.95 52.17
N MET A 270 -24.85 -47.60 51.65
CA MET A 270 -25.05 -46.33 50.92
C MET A 270 -24.74 -45.11 51.79
N LYS A 271 -25.16 -45.11 53.07
CA LYS A 271 -24.84 -44.04 54.03
C LYS A 271 -23.36 -43.93 54.36
N THR A 272 -22.62 -45.03 54.25
CA THR A 272 -21.18 -45.06 54.57
C THR A 272 -20.34 -44.59 53.38
N MET A 273 -20.72 -45.01 52.16
CA MET A 273 -19.94 -44.80 50.93
C MET A 273 -20.30 -43.52 50.15
N PHE A 274 -21.46 -42.93 50.38
CA PHE A 274 -21.96 -41.81 49.58
C PHE A 274 -22.49 -40.64 50.42
N ILE A 275 -22.50 -39.46 49.83
CA ILE A 275 -23.06 -38.23 50.40
C ILE A 275 -24.06 -37.62 49.40
N ALA A 276 -25.14 -37.02 49.91
CA ALA A 276 -26.11 -36.30 49.08
C ALA A 276 -25.48 -35.03 48.48
N LYS A 277 -25.57 -34.89 47.16
CA LYS A 277 -25.08 -33.71 46.43
C LYS A 277 -25.91 -33.50 45.17
N PRO A 278 -26.69 -32.40 45.06
CA PRO A 278 -27.72 -32.24 44.04
C PRO A 278 -27.17 -32.14 42.60
N ASP A 279 -25.93 -31.66 42.46
CA ASP A 279 -25.30 -31.39 41.16
C ASP A 279 -24.42 -32.53 40.64
N SER A 280 -24.25 -33.63 41.40
CA SER A 280 -23.44 -34.76 40.96
C SER A 280 -24.26 -35.84 40.25
N GLU A 281 -23.63 -36.45 39.26
CA GLU A 281 -24.18 -37.56 38.48
C GLU A 281 -23.23 -38.75 38.58
N LEU A 282 -23.76 -39.92 38.95
CA LEU A 282 -23.03 -41.18 38.96
C LEU A 282 -23.74 -42.20 38.06
N THR A 283 -23.03 -43.02 37.30
CA THR A 283 -23.70 -43.98 36.41
C THR A 283 -24.33 -45.13 37.20
N GLN A 284 -25.47 -45.65 36.73
CA GLN A 284 -26.13 -46.79 37.38
C GLN A 284 -25.25 -48.06 37.35
N VAL A 285 -24.39 -48.19 36.35
CA VAL A 285 -23.44 -49.31 36.20
C VAL A 285 -22.34 -49.21 37.25
N ASP A 286 -21.74 -48.03 37.43
CA ASP A 286 -20.69 -47.83 38.42
C ASP A 286 -21.24 -47.99 39.84
N PHE A 287 -22.45 -47.47 40.10
CA PHE A 287 -23.12 -47.63 41.40
C PHE A 287 -23.30 -49.11 41.77
N TRP A 288 -23.74 -49.93 40.82
CA TRP A 288 -23.93 -51.37 41.01
C TRP A 288 -22.61 -52.11 41.17
N ASN A 289 -21.60 -51.80 40.35
CA ASN A 289 -20.29 -52.44 40.44
C ASN A 289 -19.67 -52.19 41.82
N LEU A 290 -19.77 -50.98 42.36
CA LEU A 290 -19.28 -50.66 43.71
C LEU A 290 -19.95 -51.51 44.81
N TYR A 291 -21.25 -51.79 44.71
CA TYR A 291 -21.94 -52.67 45.67
C TYR A 291 -21.54 -54.13 45.47
N LYS A 292 -21.51 -54.59 44.21
CA LYS A 292 -21.18 -55.97 43.86
C LYS A 292 -19.76 -56.32 44.27
N ASP A 293 -18.79 -55.45 44.00
CA ASP A 293 -17.37 -55.72 44.27
C ASP A 293 -17.10 -55.86 45.78
N VAL A 294 -17.83 -55.12 46.62
CA VAL A 294 -17.72 -55.22 48.09
C VAL A 294 -18.32 -56.51 48.64
N PHE A 295 -19.51 -56.93 48.16
CA PHE A 295 -20.26 -58.03 48.79
C PHE A 295 -20.19 -59.36 48.03
N SER A 296 -19.76 -59.39 46.76
CA SER A 296 -19.63 -60.62 45.95
C SER A 296 -18.73 -61.68 46.59
N PRO A 297 -17.63 -61.35 47.29
CA PRO A 297 -16.81 -62.36 47.98
C PRO A 297 -17.54 -63.11 49.11
N TYR A 298 -18.65 -62.55 49.63
CA TYR A 298 -19.39 -63.08 50.78
C TYR A 298 -20.76 -63.65 50.41
N GLN A 299 -21.02 -63.83 49.11
CA GLN A 299 -22.31 -64.24 48.55
C GLN A 299 -22.81 -65.60 49.07
N GLU A 300 -21.91 -66.53 49.36
CA GLU A 300 -22.27 -67.88 49.85
C GLU A 300 -22.88 -67.85 51.27
N GLN A 301 -22.47 -66.90 52.10
CA GLN A 301 -22.98 -66.73 53.47
C GLN A 301 -24.13 -65.72 53.53
N TYR A 302 -24.15 -64.74 52.61
CA TYR A 302 -25.12 -63.68 52.59
C TYR A 302 -25.60 -63.37 51.16
N PRO A 303 -26.89 -63.56 50.84
CA PRO A 303 -27.40 -63.30 49.50
C PRO A 303 -27.34 -61.80 49.16
N LEU A 304 -26.95 -61.47 47.92
CA LEU A 304 -26.91 -60.10 47.40
C LEU A 304 -28.25 -59.68 46.81
N LEU A 305 -28.55 -58.38 46.87
CA LEU A 305 -29.66 -57.78 46.12
C LEU A 305 -29.37 -57.75 44.61
N VAL A 306 -30.42 -57.74 43.80
CA VAL A 306 -30.31 -57.56 42.35
C VAL A 306 -30.09 -56.07 42.04
N ALA A 307 -29.41 -55.75 40.93
CA ALA A 307 -29.11 -54.39 40.51
C ALA A 307 -30.34 -53.45 40.52
N SER A 308 -31.51 -53.94 40.10
CA SER A 308 -32.76 -53.17 40.12
C SER A 308 -33.19 -52.73 41.52
N ASP A 309 -32.93 -53.55 42.53
CA ASP A 309 -33.36 -53.30 43.91
C ASP A 309 -32.38 -52.37 44.61
N VAL A 310 -31.09 -52.51 44.34
CA VAL A 310 -30.05 -51.57 44.81
C VAL A 310 -30.30 -50.17 44.27
N ILE A 311 -30.61 -50.02 42.97
CA ILE A 311 -30.87 -48.71 42.37
C ILE A 311 -32.16 -48.08 42.94
N LYS A 312 -33.22 -48.86 43.18
CA LYS A 312 -34.46 -48.36 43.81
C LYS A 312 -34.25 -47.89 45.24
N ASN A 313 -33.40 -48.60 45.99
CA ASN A 313 -33.09 -48.31 47.38
C ASN A 313 -32.38 -46.95 47.57
N VAL A 314 -31.74 -46.40 46.52
CA VAL A 314 -31.10 -45.08 46.58
C VAL A 314 -32.09 -43.99 46.99
N ASN A 315 -33.29 -43.96 46.42
CA ASN A 315 -34.31 -42.95 46.74
C ASN A 315 -34.81 -43.07 48.20
N SER A 316 -34.69 -44.26 48.80
CA SER A 316 -35.05 -44.49 50.21
C SER A 316 -33.98 -43.99 51.18
N VAL A 317 -32.71 -43.94 50.75
CA VAL A 317 -31.58 -43.46 51.57
C VAL A 317 -31.35 -41.97 51.36
N PHE A 318 -31.45 -41.50 50.12
CA PHE A 318 -31.25 -40.12 49.70
C PHE A 318 -32.52 -39.63 48.97
N PRO A 319 -33.45 -38.93 49.65
CA PRO A 319 -34.72 -38.50 49.06
C PRO A 319 -34.59 -37.56 47.85
N GLU A 320 -33.49 -36.83 47.77
CA GLU A 320 -33.18 -35.90 46.66
C GLU A 320 -32.51 -36.61 45.47
N ALA A 321 -32.15 -37.89 45.64
CA ALA A 321 -31.55 -38.67 44.57
C ALA A 321 -32.62 -39.26 43.65
N GLN A 322 -32.34 -39.30 42.35
CA GLN A 322 -33.23 -39.90 41.37
C GLN A 322 -32.45 -40.66 40.30
N ALA A 323 -32.80 -41.94 40.12
CA ALA A 323 -32.35 -42.74 38.99
C ALA A 323 -33.13 -42.32 37.72
N MET A 324 -32.42 -41.89 36.67
CA MET A 324 -33.02 -41.44 35.42
C MET A 324 -32.19 -41.84 34.19
N VAL A 325 -32.83 -41.83 33.03
CA VAL A 325 -32.20 -42.13 31.73
C VAL A 325 -32.24 -40.87 30.88
N LEU A 326 -31.07 -40.31 30.59
CA LEU A 326 -30.97 -39.14 29.72
C LEU A 326 -31.05 -39.57 28.25
N GLN A 327 -32.01 -39.02 27.51
CA GLN A 327 -32.17 -39.26 26.08
C GLN A 327 -31.18 -38.40 25.28
N GLY A 328 -30.26 -39.04 24.56
CA GLY A 328 -29.27 -38.44 23.67
C GLY A 328 -28.79 -39.46 22.64
N PRO A 329 -27.78 -39.15 21.79
CA PRO A 329 -27.26 -40.08 20.79
C PRO A 329 -26.74 -41.41 21.39
N VAL A 330 -26.36 -41.40 22.68
CA VAL A 330 -26.11 -42.60 23.49
C VAL A 330 -26.97 -42.50 24.76
N GLN A 331 -27.77 -43.52 25.06
CA GLN A 331 -28.60 -43.56 26.28
C GLN A 331 -27.71 -43.69 27.52
N ARG A 332 -27.77 -42.70 28.42
CA ARG A 332 -26.98 -42.70 29.67
C ARG A 332 -27.88 -42.95 30.87
N PHE A 333 -27.62 -44.06 31.56
CA PHE A 333 -28.32 -44.47 32.80
C PHE A 333 -27.58 -43.88 34.00
N ILE A 334 -28.15 -42.85 34.64
CA ILE A 334 -27.50 -42.13 35.75
C ILE A 334 -28.36 -42.15 37.01
N VAL A 335 -27.70 -41.94 38.14
CA VAL A 335 -28.25 -41.61 39.45
C VAL A 335 -27.81 -40.18 39.75
N ARG A 336 -28.76 -39.25 39.73
CA ARG A 336 -28.51 -37.83 40.04
C ARG A 336 -28.76 -37.57 41.52
N GLY A 337 -27.95 -36.72 42.16
CA GLY A 337 -28.16 -36.31 43.55
C GLY A 337 -27.26 -37.00 44.59
N VAL A 338 -26.31 -37.82 44.15
CA VAL A 338 -25.40 -38.59 45.03
C VAL A 338 -23.97 -38.51 44.51
N ASP A 339 -22.99 -38.31 45.39
CA ASP A 339 -21.55 -38.31 45.08
C ASP A 339 -20.82 -39.29 46.01
N ARG A 340 -19.65 -39.81 45.59
CA ARG A 340 -18.84 -40.65 46.48
C ARG A 340 -18.36 -39.82 47.67
N ARG A 341 -18.44 -40.40 48.87
CA ARG A 341 -17.86 -39.79 50.07
C ARG A 341 -16.35 -39.63 49.84
N LYS A 342 -15.80 -38.45 50.12
CA LYS A 342 -14.38 -38.17 49.95
C LYS A 342 -13.70 -37.98 51.29
N ASP A 343 -12.60 -38.68 51.51
CA ASP A 343 -11.75 -38.50 52.68
C ASP A 343 -10.67 -37.47 52.39
N SER A 344 -10.52 -36.51 53.32
CA SER A 344 -9.47 -35.50 53.25
C SER A 344 -8.19 -36.03 53.90
N LEU A 345 -7.12 -36.18 53.12
CA LEU A 345 -5.77 -36.57 53.59
C LEU A 345 -5.17 -35.59 54.63
N ALA A 346 -5.81 -34.46 54.89
CA ALA A 346 -5.37 -33.46 55.86
C ALA A 346 -5.20 -34.04 57.28
N ASN A 347 -6.02 -35.03 57.67
CA ASN A 347 -5.99 -35.58 59.03
C ASN A 347 -4.83 -36.55 59.27
N GLU A 348 -4.28 -37.24 58.26
CA GLU A 348 -3.15 -38.15 58.46
C GLU A 348 -1.87 -37.47 58.98
N ARG A 349 -1.75 -36.14 58.81
CA ARG A 349 -0.59 -35.33 59.26
C ARG A 349 -0.37 -35.36 60.76
N PHE A 350 -1.40 -35.69 61.54
CA PHE A 350 -1.32 -35.74 63.00
C PHE A 350 -1.35 -37.17 63.55
N LYS A 351 -1.09 -38.19 62.72
CA LYS A 351 -0.91 -39.57 63.20
C LYS A 351 0.45 -39.73 63.90
N CYS A 352 0.47 -40.37 65.06
CA CYS A 352 1.71 -40.66 65.77
C CYS A 352 2.55 -41.68 64.98
N GLN A 353 3.79 -41.30 64.61
CA GLN A 353 4.75 -42.20 63.94
C GLN A 353 5.87 -42.68 64.87
N TRP A 354 5.65 -42.59 66.18
CA TRP A 354 6.60 -43.10 67.16
C TRP A 354 6.69 -44.63 67.09
N ASP A 355 7.85 -45.16 67.47
CA ASP A 355 8.20 -46.58 67.34
C ASP A 355 8.15 -47.10 65.89
N ARG A 356 8.87 -46.44 64.99
CA ARG A 356 8.93 -46.78 63.55
C ARG A 356 7.52 -46.89 62.92
N SER A 357 6.63 -45.98 63.30
CA SER A 357 5.24 -45.90 62.84
C SER A 357 4.29 -47.02 63.34
N GLN A 358 4.64 -47.71 64.41
CA GLN A 358 3.83 -48.80 64.98
C GLN A 358 2.90 -48.37 66.14
N CYS A 359 2.92 -47.10 66.53
CA CYS A 359 2.04 -46.59 67.60
C CYS A 359 0.54 -46.72 67.24
N SER A 360 -0.24 -47.37 68.11
CA SER A 360 -1.66 -47.66 67.91
C SER A 360 -2.63 -46.52 68.25
N ALA A 361 -2.13 -45.29 68.42
CA ALA A 361 -2.94 -44.13 68.78
C ALA A 361 -3.79 -43.65 67.59
N LEU A 362 -5.02 -43.21 67.87
CA LEU A 362 -5.90 -42.58 66.89
C LEU A 362 -5.30 -41.25 66.40
N ILE A 363 -5.77 -40.79 65.24
CA ILE A 363 -5.32 -39.55 64.61
C ILE A 363 -5.74 -38.35 65.49
N PHE A 364 -4.78 -37.49 65.83
CA PHE A 364 -5.02 -36.31 66.66
C PHE A 364 -5.58 -35.14 65.85
N SER A 365 -6.29 -34.21 66.50
CA SER A 365 -6.94 -33.09 65.81
C SER A 365 -5.99 -31.91 65.54
N GLY A 366 -4.87 -31.86 66.25
CA GLY A 366 -3.87 -30.81 66.09
C GLY A 366 -2.46 -31.18 66.59
N PRO A 367 -1.46 -30.34 66.29
CA PRO A 367 -0.06 -30.61 66.62
C PRO A 367 0.22 -30.57 68.14
N GLY A 368 -0.60 -29.83 68.91
CA GLY A 368 -0.51 -29.78 70.37
C GLY A 368 -0.86 -31.13 71.02
N GLU A 369 -1.99 -31.73 70.63
CA GLU A 369 -2.42 -33.04 71.13
C GLU A 369 -1.42 -34.15 70.77
N LEU A 370 -0.90 -34.11 69.53
CA LEU A 370 0.15 -35.04 69.10
C LEU A 370 1.44 -34.86 69.91
N TYR A 371 1.83 -33.61 70.24
CA TYR A 371 3.01 -33.36 71.07
C TYR A 371 2.83 -33.90 72.49
N GLU A 372 1.67 -33.68 73.10
CA GLU A 372 1.37 -34.22 74.43
C GLU A 372 1.46 -35.74 74.45
N HIS A 373 0.89 -36.41 73.44
CA HIS A 373 1.00 -37.85 73.29
C HIS A 373 2.46 -38.32 73.10
N LEU A 374 3.30 -37.57 72.37
CA LEU A 374 4.72 -37.90 72.21
C LEU A 374 5.52 -37.78 73.51
N LEU A 375 5.11 -36.89 74.42
CA LEU A 375 5.73 -36.80 75.74
C LEU A 375 5.49 -38.08 76.57
N GLU A 376 4.36 -38.76 76.40
CA GLU A 376 4.07 -40.05 77.07
C GLU A 376 5.02 -41.17 76.62
N HIS A 377 5.47 -41.13 75.36
CA HIS A 377 6.48 -42.07 74.87
C HIS A 377 7.87 -41.76 75.44
N LEU A 378 8.20 -40.47 75.60
CA LEU A 378 9.48 -40.04 76.17
C LEU A 378 9.61 -40.35 77.66
N THR A 379 8.52 -40.27 78.44
CA THR A 379 8.53 -40.59 79.87
C THR A 379 8.79 -42.08 80.13
N LYS A 380 8.40 -42.96 79.20
CA LYS A 380 8.62 -44.41 79.27
C LYS A 380 10.06 -44.85 78.95
N ILE A 381 10.92 -43.97 78.44
CA ILE A 381 12.32 -44.29 78.15
C ILE A 381 13.14 -44.18 79.45
N GLU A 382 13.68 -45.29 79.97
CA GLU A 382 14.49 -45.26 81.20
C GLU A 382 15.97 -44.90 80.95
N ALA A 383 16.47 -45.09 79.72
CA ALA A 383 17.87 -44.82 79.35
C ALA A 383 18.24 -43.33 79.38
N SER A 384 19.50 -43.03 79.76
CA SER A 384 20.04 -41.66 79.79
C SER A 384 20.23 -41.05 78.40
N GLU A 385 20.50 -41.89 77.40
CA GLU A 385 20.60 -41.54 75.98
C GLU A 385 19.75 -42.51 75.15
N SER A 386 18.94 -41.98 74.24
CA SER A 386 18.06 -42.80 73.39
C SER A 386 18.00 -42.26 71.96
N LEU A 387 17.78 -43.17 71.01
CA LEU A 387 17.55 -42.84 69.60
C LEU A 387 16.15 -42.24 69.41
N CYS A 388 15.99 -41.41 68.38
CA CYS A 388 14.67 -40.97 67.95
C CYS A 388 13.97 -42.11 67.20
N LEU A 389 12.85 -42.59 67.73
CA LEU A 389 12.07 -43.68 67.14
C LEU A 389 10.97 -43.18 66.19
N TRP A 390 10.93 -41.88 65.90
CA TRP A 390 9.98 -41.31 64.95
C TRP A 390 10.30 -41.77 63.52
N SER A 391 9.37 -42.50 62.90
CA SER A 391 9.47 -43.03 61.53
C SER A 391 10.86 -43.58 61.19
N THR A 392 11.56 -43.06 60.19
CA THR A 392 12.92 -43.46 59.78
C THR A 392 13.99 -42.46 60.24
N CYS A 393 13.74 -41.68 61.30
CA CYS A 393 14.67 -40.63 61.74
C CYS A 393 16.12 -41.17 61.94
N PRO A 394 17.12 -40.57 61.26
CA PRO A 394 18.50 -41.07 61.28
C PRO A 394 19.36 -40.44 62.39
N ARG A 395 18.78 -39.68 63.32
CA ARG A 395 19.56 -38.95 64.34
C ARG A 395 20.20 -39.91 65.36
N PRO A 396 21.47 -39.68 65.72
CA PRO A 396 22.17 -40.50 66.73
C PRO A 396 21.55 -40.34 68.11
N ALA A 397 21.89 -41.25 69.03
CA ALA A 397 21.37 -41.25 70.39
C ALA A 397 21.67 -39.91 71.08
N MET A 398 20.69 -39.39 71.78
CA MET A 398 20.77 -38.07 72.41
C MET A 398 20.15 -38.10 73.81
N THR A 399 20.60 -37.20 74.66
CA THR A 399 20.03 -37.02 76.00
C THR A 399 18.56 -36.62 75.92
N LYS A 400 17.74 -37.04 76.88
CA LYS A 400 16.30 -36.72 76.97
C LYS A 400 15.90 -35.25 76.68
N PRO A 401 16.56 -34.21 77.21
CA PRO A 401 16.19 -32.82 76.89
C PRO A 401 16.41 -32.46 75.42
N ASN A 402 17.51 -32.94 74.83
CA ASN A 402 17.79 -32.74 73.40
C ASN A 402 16.78 -33.51 72.53
N LEU A 403 16.40 -34.74 72.94
CA LEU A 403 15.37 -35.51 72.25
C LEU A 403 14.01 -34.80 72.24
N ARG A 404 13.63 -34.20 73.38
CA ARG A 404 12.39 -33.42 73.49
C ARG A 404 12.39 -32.21 72.55
N SER A 405 13.53 -31.52 72.41
CA SER A 405 13.66 -30.41 71.45
C SER A 405 13.66 -30.89 69.99
N HIS A 406 14.27 -32.05 69.72
CA HIS A 406 14.32 -32.64 68.39
C HIS A 406 12.93 -33.09 67.90
N ILE A 407 12.06 -33.61 68.76
CA ILE A 407 10.72 -34.05 68.39
C ILE A 407 9.87 -32.91 67.81
N LEU A 408 10.08 -31.67 68.26
CA LEU A 408 9.41 -30.50 67.70
C LEU A 408 9.71 -30.31 66.20
N THR A 409 10.82 -30.84 65.69
CA THR A 409 11.16 -30.79 64.26
C THR A 409 10.35 -31.77 63.40
N HIS A 410 9.66 -32.74 64.02
CA HIS A 410 8.80 -33.71 63.33
C HIS A 410 7.33 -33.30 63.30
N LEU A 411 6.94 -32.27 64.07
CA LEU A 411 5.58 -31.76 64.10
C LEU A 411 5.35 -30.76 62.97
N SER A 412 4.28 -30.96 62.20
CA SER A 412 3.87 -30.02 61.16
C SER A 412 3.36 -28.71 61.79
N SER A 413 3.80 -27.56 61.26
CA SER A 413 3.30 -26.25 61.68
C SER A 413 1.78 -26.12 61.45
N PRO A 414 1.02 -25.50 62.36
CA PRO A 414 -0.40 -25.23 62.16
C PRO A 414 -0.69 -24.17 61.08
N HIS A 415 0.33 -23.41 60.65
CA HIS A 415 0.18 -22.37 59.63
C HIS A 415 0.68 -22.87 58.26
N PRO A 416 -0.07 -22.64 57.17
CA PRO A 416 0.46 -22.83 55.82
C PRO A 416 1.68 -21.92 55.63
N ALA A 417 2.70 -22.40 54.92
CA ALA A 417 3.90 -21.63 54.64
C ALA A 417 3.54 -20.29 53.96
N SER A 418 4.16 -19.19 54.41
CA SER A 418 3.93 -17.86 53.82
C SER A 418 4.38 -17.87 52.35
N LYS A 419 3.45 -17.60 51.42
CA LYS A 419 3.78 -17.45 49.99
C LYS A 419 4.59 -16.17 49.76
N HIS A 420 5.47 -16.20 48.77
CA HIS A 420 6.20 -15.00 48.34
C HIS A 420 5.23 -13.99 47.69
N PRO A 421 5.40 -12.66 47.84
CA PRO A 421 4.47 -11.67 47.27
C PRO A 421 4.26 -11.77 45.75
N SER A 422 5.24 -12.33 45.03
CA SER A 422 5.17 -12.56 43.58
C SER A 422 4.46 -13.86 43.18
N GLN A 423 4.08 -14.71 44.14
CA GLN A 423 3.38 -15.96 43.88
C GLN A 423 1.88 -15.73 43.92
N SER A 424 1.21 -15.91 42.79
CA SER A 424 -0.23 -15.78 42.70
C SER A 424 -0.95 -16.96 43.37
N ASP A 425 -2.15 -16.70 43.90
CA ASP A 425 -2.99 -17.74 44.52
C ASP A 425 -3.57 -18.74 43.52
N THR A 426 -3.48 -18.44 42.23
CA THR A 426 -3.92 -19.29 41.13
C THR A 426 -2.73 -19.80 40.31
N ILE A 427 -2.93 -20.89 39.59
CA ILE A 427 -2.00 -21.52 38.65
C ILE A 427 -2.63 -21.42 37.26
N THR A 428 -1.88 -20.97 36.26
CA THR A 428 -2.39 -20.81 34.88
C THR A 428 -2.36 -22.13 34.13
N LEU A 429 -3.46 -22.63 33.62
CA LEU A 429 -3.48 -23.87 32.83
C LEU A 429 -3.06 -23.62 31.37
N PRO A 430 -2.40 -24.60 30.71
CA PRO A 430 -2.10 -24.55 29.28
C PRO A 430 -3.36 -24.51 28.39
N SER A 431 -4.45 -25.13 28.82
CA SER A 431 -5.74 -25.17 28.11
C SER A 431 -6.89 -25.46 29.10
N GLU A 432 -8.13 -25.24 28.67
CA GLU A 432 -9.35 -25.48 29.46
C GLU A 432 -9.46 -26.92 29.98
N ASN A 433 -9.09 -27.90 29.15
CA ASN A 433 -9.19 -29.34 29.45
C ASN A 433 -7.91 -29.93 30.05
N SER A 434 -6.97 -29.10 30.51
CA SER A 434 -5.71 -29.61 31.06
C SER A 434 -5.96 -30.35 32.38
N PRO A 435 -5.48 -31.61 32.54
CA PRO A 435 -5.74 -32.39 33.74
C PRO A 435 -5.06 -31.71 34.95
N TYR A 436 -5.83 -31.49 36.02
CA TYR A 436 -5.33 -30.93 37.28
C TYR A 436 -6.13 -31.51 38.46
N PRO A 437 -5.48 -31.95 39.56
CA PRO A 437 -4.03 -31.94 39.82
C PRO A 437 -3.27 -33.02 39.01
N ILE A 438 -2.03 -32.70 38.60
CA ILE A 438 -1.14 -33.64 37.91
C ILE A 438 -0.32 -34.38 38.97
N GLU A 439 -0.24 -35.70 38.89
CA GLU A 439 0.54 -36.51 39.84
C GLU A 439 2.03 -36.19 39.80
N ASN A 440 2.56 -35.86 38.61
CA ASN A 440 3.95 -35.46 38.41
C ASN A 440 4.07 -34.00 37.94
N PRO A 441 4.45 -33.05 38.82
CA PRO A 441 4.47 -31.62 38.50
C PRO A 441 5.51 -31.22 37.43
N THR A 442 6.54 -32.05 37.18
CA THR A 442 7.56 -31.77 36.15
C THR A 442 7.13 -32.16 34.74
N ALA A 443 6.01 -32.88 34.57
CA ALA A 443 5.48 -33.29 33.27
C ALA A 443 4.53 -32.24 32.64
N ARG A 444 4.38 -31.07 33.28
CA ARG A 444 3.44 -30.04 32.88
C ARG A 444 3.96 -29.24 31.69
N SER A 445 3.12 -29.07 30.67
CA SER A 445 3.40 -28.17 29.55
C SER A 445 3.41 -26.69 30.00
N PRO A 446 4.25 -25.84 29.40
CA PRO A 446 4.35 -24.44 29.78
C PRO A 446 3.01 -23.72 29.50
N PRO A 447 2.43 -23.01 30.49
CA PRO A 447 1.19 -22.27 30.29
C PRO A 447 1.43 -20.95 29.56
N PRO A 448 0.40 -20.38 28.89
CA PRO A 448 0.50 -19.07 28.29
C PRO A 448 0.78 -17.99 29.36
N PRO A 449 1.52 -16.93 28.99
CA PRO A 449 1.79 -15.81 29.89
C PRO A 449 0.48 -15.14 30.33
N ARG A 450 0.45 -14.67 31.59
CA ARG A 450 -0.75 -14.05 32.20
C ARG A 450 -1.07 -12.66 31.65
N SER A 451 -0.07 -11.99 31.10
CA SER A 451 -0.20 -10.68 30.49
C SER A 451 0.90 -10.55 29.45
N THR A 452 0.50 -10.31 28.21
CA THR A 452 1.39 -9.98 27.10
C THR A 452 1.00 -8.62 26.58
N VAL A 453 1.79 -7.63 26.95
CA VAL A 453 1.57 -6.24 26.57
C VAL A 453 2.63 -5.84 25.56
N ILE A 454 2.19 -5.35 24.40
CA ILE A 454 3.06 -4.73 23.41
C ILE A 454 3.01 -3.22 23.63
N THR A 455 4.18 -2.63 23.86
CA THR A 455 4.34 -1.18 23.92
C THR A 455 5.02 -0.70 22.64
N PHE A 456 4.38 0.19 21.88
CA PHE A 456 4.97 0.81 20.69
C PHE A 456 4.63 2.30 20.63
N GLU A 457 5.49 3.08 20.00
CA GLU A 457 5.31 4.53 19.83
C GLU A 457 4.62 4.79 18.48
N ARG A 458 3.61 5.68 18.49
CA ARG A 458 2.86 6.08 17.30
C ARG A 458 2.80 7.61 17.18
N PRO A 459 3.04 8.19 16.00
CA PRO A 459 2.89 9.63 15.78
C PRO A 459 1.42 10.06 15.90
N LEU A 460 1.15 11.09 16.71
CA LEU A 460 -0.19 11.57 17.05
C LEU A 460 -0.66 12.72 16.14
N VAL A 461 0.25 13.62 15.74
CA VAL A 461 -0.06 14.88 15.04
C VAL A 461 0.76 14.99 13.75
N ASP A 462 0.20 15.70 12.76
CA ASP A 462 0.91 16.08 11.54
C ASP A 462 2.14 16.94 11.85
N PRO A 463 3.20 16.91 11.00
CA PRO A 463 4.42 17.65 11.27
C PRO A 463 4.12 19.16 11.28
N PRO A 464 4.72 19.94 12.20
CA PRO A 464 4.59 21.39 12.21
C PRO A 464 5.15 22.01 10.92
N SER A 465 4.77 23.26 10.62
CA SER A 465 5.15 23.95 9.38
C SER A 465 6.64 23.94 9.10
N THR A 466 7.46 24.07 10.14
CA THR A 466 8.93 24.09 10.06
C THR A 466 9.49 22.72 9.63
N ALA A 467 9.02 21.61 10.23
CA ALA A 467 9.33 20.25 9.77
C ALA A 467 8.84 19.98 8.34
N LEU A 468 7.66 20.48 7.96
CA LEU A 468 7.14 20.35 6.60
C LEU A 468 8.07 21.04 5.58
N THR A 469 8.45 22.29 5.83
CA THR A 469 9.39 23.04 4.96
C THR A 469 10.75 22.35 4.88
N ALA A 470 11.24 21.79 6.00
CA ALA A 470 12.48 21.01 6.01
C ALA A 470 12.36 19.74 5.15
N LEU A 471 11.25 19.01 5.25
CA LEU A 471 10.97 17.84 4.42
C LEU A 471 10.89 18.18 2.93
N LEU A 472 10.25 19.31 2.58
CA LEU A 472 10.20 19.81 1.21
C LEU A 472 11.61 20.12 0.67
N CYS A 473 12.46 20.74 1.49
CA CYS A 473 13.86 20.99 1.11
C CYS A 473 14.62 19.68 0.86
N ILE A 474 14.51 18.70 1.77
CA ILE A 474 15.10 17.37 1.61
C ILE A 474 14.60 16.73 0.31
N ARG A 475 13.29 16.80 0.02
CA ARG A 475 12.69 16.24 -1.19
C ARG A 475 13.26 16.86 -2.47
N ILE A 476 13.41 18.19 -2.52
CA ILE A 476 14.00 18.88 -3.68
C ILE A 476 15.46 18.45 -3.88
N LEU A 477 16.26 18.42 -2.82
CA LEU A 477 17.65 17.97 -2.87
C LEU A 477 17.77 16.50 -3.31
N PHE A 478 16.85 15.65 -2.86
CA PHE A 478 16.79 14.27 -3.29
C PHE A 478 16.49 14.17 -4.78
N ARG A 479 15.40 14.78 -5.26
CA ARG A 479 15.04 14.72 -6.68
C ARG A 479 16.14 15.26 -7.59
N THR A 480 16.80 16.34 -7.19
CA THR A 480 17.92 16.92 -7.96
C THR A 480 19.18 16.04 -7.94
N SER A 481 19.44 15.29 -6.87
CA SER A 481 20.59 14.38 -6.77
C SER A 481 20.43 13.10 -7.60
N PHE A 482 19.19 12.69 -7.86
CA PHE A 482 18.84 11.45 -8.56
C PHE A 482 18.20 11.71 -9.94
N ALA A 483 18.26 12.95 -10.45
CA ALA A 483 17.59 13.37 -11.68
C ALA A 483 18.24 12.89 -13.01
N SER A 484 19.51 12.49 -13.06
CA SER A 484 20.25 12.37 -14.34
C SER A 484 20.60 10.96 -14.78
N THR A 485 19.73 9.99 -14.52
CA THR A 485 19.70 8.76 -15.33
C THR A 485 18.98 8.94 -16.67
N ASP A 486 18.32 10.08 -16.93
CA ASP A 486 17.54 10.31 -18.16
C ASP A 486 18.06 11.51 -18.98
N VAL A 487 19.19 11.33 -19.69
CA VAL A 487 19.55 12.25 -20.78
C VAL A 487 18.86 11.75 -22.05
N ALA A 488 17.85 12.49 -22.52
CA ALA A 488 17.15 12.25 -23.77
C ALA A 488 18.13 12.08 -24.95
N PRO A 489 17.95 11.07 -25.83
CA PRO A 489 18.79 10.93 -27.00
C PRO A 489 18.54 12.12 -27.95
N ARG A 490 19.61 12.82 -28.32
CA ARG A 490 19.58 13.86 -29.36
C ARG A 490 19.01 13.24 -30.64
N ALA A 491 17.79 13.63 -30.99
CA ALA A 491 17.24 13.42 -32.31
C ALA A 491 18.00 14.36 -33.25
N ASP A 492 18.79 13.80 -34.16
CA ASP A 492 18.88 14.18 -35.58
C ASP A 492 20.20 13.66 -36.17
N ALA A 493 20.09 12.52 -36.87
CA ALA A 493 21.11 12.09 -37.84
C ALA A 493 20.53 11.51 -39.14
N ASP A 494 19.21 11.32 -39.25
CA ASP A 494 18.60 10.86 -40.51
C ASP A 494 17.44 11.78 -40.92
N HIS A 495 17.83 12.78 -41.68
CA HIS A 495 16.99 13.70 -42.44
C HIS A 495 16.25 12.95 -43.57
N PHE A 496 14.93 13.11 -43.67
CA PHE A 496 14.16 12.81 -44.88
C PHE A 496 13.27 14.02 -45.22
N GLY A 497 13.49 14.60 -46.40
CA GLY A 497 13.25 16.01 -46.71
C GLY A 497 11.82 16.49 -46.91
N PHE A 498 11.63 17.80 -46.67
CA PHE A 498 10.90 18.73 -47.54
C PHE A 498 11.59 20.12 -47.50
N PRO A 499 11.65 20.87 -48.61
CA PRO A 499 12.46 22.07 -48.74
C PRO A 499 11.70 23.32 -48.27
N GLY A 500 12.28 24.07 -47.34
CA GLY A 500 11.74 25.35 -46.90
C GLY A 500 12.79 26.19 -46.16
N ILE A 501 13.40 27.11 -46.92
CA ILE A 501 14.09 28.36 -46.52
C ILE A 501 15.09 28.24 -45.35
N VAL A 502 16.37 28.19 -45.71
CA VAL A 502 17.51 28.44 -44.83
C VAL A 502 17.57 29.95 -44.55
N GLU A 503 17.44 30.35 -43.29
CA GLU A 503 18.00 31.62 -42.82
C GLU A 503 19.31 31.28 -42.10
N ASP A 504 20.42 31.65 -42.73
CA ASP A 504 21.77 31.55 -42.18
C ASP A 504 21.93 32.55 -41.02
N GLN A 505 22.11 32.06 -39.79
CA GLN A 505 22.72 32.83 -38.70
C GLN A 505 23.82 32.00 -38.04
N ASP A 506 25.05 32.21 -38.53
CA ASP A 506 26.36 32.11 -37.89
C ASP A 506 26.52 31.17 -36.67
N ASP A 507 26.86 29.90 -36.95
CA ASP A 507 27.45 28.95 -36.02
C ASP A 507 28.94 29.28 -35.76
N GLN A 508 29.24 30.18 -34.82
CA GLN A 508 30.63 30.39 -34.34
C GLN A 508 30.86 30.24 -32.81
N ASP A 509 29.87 29.94 -31.97
CA ASP A 509 30.05 29.97 -30.51
C ASP A 509 29.70 28.66 -29.74
N MET A 510 30.09 27.48 -30.24
CA MET A 510 29.78 26.19 -29.57
C MET A 510 30.99 25.33 -29.21
N GLU A 511 32.00 25.91 -28.53
CA GLU A 511 33.05 25.16 -27.82
C GLU A 511 32.90 25.13 -26.28
N GLY A 512 31.90 25.81 -25.69
CA GLY A 512 31.75 25.92 -24.22
C GLY A 512 30.88 24.87 -23.51
N ASN A 513 30.23 23.95 -24.23
CA ASN A 513 29.10 23.18 -23.67
C ASN A 513 29.45 21.83 -22.99
N ASN A 514 30.74 21.44 -22.94
CA ASN A 514 31.18 20.19 -22.29
C ASN A 514 31.44 20.34 -20.77
N GLU A 515 31.82 21.53 -20.28
CA GLU A 515 32.16 21.74 -18.86
C GLU A 515 30.93 21.77 -17.93
N ILE A 516 29.79 22.29 -18.44
CA ILE A 516 28.54 22.40 -17.67
C ILE A 516 28.00 21.01 -17.29
N GLY A 517 28.13 20.03 -18.19
CA GLY A 517 27.65 18.66 -17.96
C GLY A 517 28.49 17.86 -16.95
N GLU A 518 29.78 18.16 -16.78
CA GLU A 518 30.63 17.51 -15.76
C GLU A 518 30.33 18.05 -14.35
N SER A 519 30.12 19.36 -14.24
CA SER A 519 29.77 20.02 -12.98
C SER A 519 28.43 19.53 -12.42
N GLU A 520 27.41 19.37 -13.26
CA GLU A 520 26.11 18.84 -12.85
C GLU A 520 26.20 17.39 -12.33
N LYS A 521 26.93 16.53 -13.05
CA LYS A 521 27.17 15.13 -12.64
C LYS A 521 27.92 15.03 -11.32
N GLU A 522 28.90 15.91 -11.08
CA GLU A 522 29.61 15.97 -9.80
C GLU A 522 28.69 16.43 -8.67
N GLY A 523 27.80 17.38 -8.92
CA GLY A 523 26.77 17.83 -7.98
C GLY A 523 25.87 16.67 -7.55
N GLU A 524 25.30 15.94 -8.50
CA GLU A 524 24.49 14.75 -8.20
C GLU A 524 25.25 13.69 -7.41
N ARG A 525 26.51 13.42 -7.77
CA ARG A 525 27.33 12.43 -7.08
C ARG A 525 27.54 12.81 -5.61
N ARG A 526 27.78 14.10 -5.33
CA ARG A 526 27.87 14.63 -3.96
C ARG A 526 26.53 14.53 -3.23
N GLY A 527 25.44 14.85 -3.90
CA GLY A 527 24.08 14.70 -3.40
C GLY A 527 23.77 13.27 -2.99
N ARG A 528 23.94 12.30 -3.89
CA ARG A 528 23.76 10.85 -3.62
C ARG A 528 24.60 10.39 -2.43
N LYS A 529 25.88 10.79 -2.38
CA LYS A 529 26.77 10.46 -1.25
C LYS A 529 26.28 11.06 0.07
N ALA A 530 25.74 12.28 0.06
CA ALA A 530 25.18 12.92 1.24
C ALA A 530 23.93 12.19 1.74
N PHE A 531 23.02 11.77 0.85
CA PHE A 531 21.83 10.97 1.19
C PHE A 531 22.19 9.61 1.80
N VAL A 532 23.21 8.92 1.26
CA VAL A 532 23.75 7.70 1.87
C VAL A 532 24.29 7.97 3.29
N GLY A 533 24.92 9.14 3.50
CA GLY A 533 25.45 9.54 4.80
C GLY A 533 24.39 9.83 5.87
N VAL A 534 23.18 10.25 5.49
CA VAL A 534 22.07 10.54 6.43
C VAL A 534 21.04 9.42 6.53
N ARG A 535 21.16 8.35 5.74
CA ARG A 535 20.20 7.23 5.68
C ARG A 535 19.78 6.70 7.06
N ARG A 536 20.74 6.39 7.94
CA ARG A 536 20.44 5.85 9.29
C ARG A 536 19.64 6.82 10.15
N LEU A 537 19.79 8.13 9.93
CA LEU A 537 18.98 9.14 10.61
C LEU A 537 17.57 9.17 10.04
N MET A 538 17.43 9.05 8.71
CA MET A 538 16.13 9.01 8.02
C MET A 538 15.31 7.76 8.37
N GLU A 539 15.96 6.61 8.62
CA GLU A 539 15.29 5.39 9.12
C GLU A 539 14.57 5.60 10.47
N GLY A 540 15.00 6.58 11.25
CA GLY A 540 14.36 6.95 12.53
C GLY A 540 13.16 7.88 12.39
N VAL A 541 12.89 8.43 11.20
CA VAL A 541 11.84 9.44 10.99
C VAL A 541 10.47 8.75 10.94
N ARG A 542 9.55 9.16 11.82
CA ARG A 542 8.13 8.73 11.85
C ARG A 542 7.16 9.91 11.71
N ILE A 543 6.36 9.91 10.66
CA ILE A 543 5.37 10.95 10.32
C ILE A 543 4.00 10.26 10.23
N ARG A 544 2.92 10.93 10.65
CA ARG A 544 1.56 10.38 10.61
C ARG A 544 1.00 10.26 9.19
N ASP A 545 1.25 11.28 8.36
CA ASP A 545 0.81 11.31 6.96
C ASP A 545 1.53 10.24 6.13
N GLU A 546 0.75 9.33 5.54
CA GLU A 546 1.25 8.20 4.76
C GLU A 546 2.02 8.63 3.51
N VAL A 547 1.66 9.76 2.90
CA VAL A 547 2.32 10.30 1.70
C VAL A 547 3.69 10.86 2.07
N LEU A 548 3.75 11.65 3.14
CA LEU A 548 5.02 12.23 3.62
C LEU A 548 5.96 11.13 4.13
N MET A 549 5.42 10.09 4.77
CA MET A 549 6.20 8.89 5.10
C MET A 549 6.66 8.13 3.87
N GLY A 550 5.81 8.02 2.85
CA GLY A 550 6.18 7.45 1.55
C GLY A 550 7.40 8.12 0.92
N TRP A 551 7.55 9.45 1.08
CA TRP A 551 8.74 10.15 0.62
C TRP A 551 9.99 9.76 1.41
N ILE A 552 9.88 9.62 2.73
CA ILE A 552 11.00 9.20 3.58
C ILE A 552 11.42 7.77 3.23
N THR A 553 10.47 6.85 3.10
CA THR A 553 10.77 5.46 2.71
C THR A 553 11.42 5.41 1.32
N GLU A 554 10.90 6.16 0.34
CA GLU A 554 11.52 6.27 -0.99
C GLU A 554 12.98 6.73 -0.92
N MET A 555 13.27 7.75 -0.09
CA MET A 555 14.63 8.28 0.07
C MET A 555 15.56 7.31 0.80
N VAL A 556 15.05 6.56 1.79
CA VAL A 556 15.78 5.52 2.51
C VAL A 556 16.10 4.36 1.55
N ASP A 557 15.11 3.90 0.78
CA ASP A 557 15.21 2.80 -0.17
C ASP A 557 16.14 3.13 -1.34
N ALA A 558 16.08 4.34 -1.88
CA ALA A 558 17.04 4.81 -2.88
C ALA A 558 18.47 4.89 -2.34
N GLY A 559 18.66 5.08 -1.03
CA GLY A 559 19.94 4.94 -0.35
C GLY A 559 20.44 3.49 -0.25
N ILE A 560 19.56 2.50 -0.44
CA ILE A 560 19.88 1.06 -0.57
C ILE A 560 20.28 0.76 -2.02
N SER A 561 19.47 1.19 -2.99
CA SER A 561 19.77 1.05 -4.43
C SER A 561 21.04 1.81 -4.83
N GLY A 562 21.36 2.94 -4.21
CA GLY A 562 22.61 3.67 -4.44
C GLY A 562 23.89 2.90 -4.13
N THR A 563 23.81 1.74 -3.46
CA THR A 563 24.94 0.82 -3.22
C THR A 563 24.93 -0.44 -4.09
N LEU A 564 23.86 -0.70 -4.85
CA LEU A 564 23.74 -1.84 -5.75
C LEU A 564 23.50 -1.30 -7.15
N LEU A 565 24.45 -1.51 -8.06
CA LEU A 565 24.29 -1.18 -9.48
C LEU A 565 22.94 -1.72 -9.98
N ASP A 566 22.00 -0.81 -10.26
CA ASP A 566 20.77 -1.15 -10.99
C ASP A 566 21.15 -1.83 -12.30
N VAL A 567 20.29 -2.75 -12.76
CA VAL A 567 20.46 -3.35 -14.08
C VAL A 567 20.44 -2.22 -15.10
N LYS A 568 21.54 -2.05 -15.85
CA LYS A 568 21.62 -1.07 -16.94
C LYS A 568 20.79 -1.58 -18.12
N ASP A 569 19.47 -1.55 -17.97
CA ASP A 569 18.52 -2.13 -18.89
C ASP A 569 18.67 -1.49 -20.29
N ASP A 570 18.83 -0.17 -20.40
CA ASP A 570 18.99 0.47 -21.72
C ASP A 570 20.28 0.07 -22.44
N TYR A 571 21.36 -0.16 -21.69
CA TYR A 571 22.59 -0.71 -22.24
C TYR A 571 22.41 -2.15 -22.70
N LEU A 572 21.79 -3.00 -21.87
CA LEU A 572 21.52 -4.40 -22.19
C LEU A 572 20.58 -4.53 -23.40
N ARG A 573 19.48 -3.77 -23.45
CA ARG A 573 18.56 -3.70 -24.59
C ARG A 573 19.28 -3.22 -25.84
N GLY A 574 20.06 -2.14 -25.75
CA GLY A 574 20.80 -1.58 -26.86
C GLY A 574 21.80 -2.58 -27.46
N GLU A 575 22.60 -3.23 -26.61
CA GLU A 575 23.60 -4.21 -27.05
C GLU A 575 22.97 -5.52 -27.53
N LEU A 576 21.99 -6.08 -26.81
CA LEU A 576 21.29 -7.30 -27.23
C LEU A 576 20.51 -7.11 -28.53
N ASN A 577 19.97 -5.91 -28.79
CA ASN A 577 19.34 -5.61 -30.07
C ASN A 577 20.36 -5.59 -31.23
N ARG A 578 21.56 -5.03 -31.00
CA ARG A 578 22.65 -4.95 -32.00
C ARG A 578 23.30 -6.30 -32.34
N ILE A 579 23.29 -7.25 -31.41
CA ILE A 579 23.91 -8.57 -31.60
C ILE A 579 23.17 -9.37 -32.69
N THR A 580 23.89 -9.95 -33.66
CA THR A 580 23.30 -10.80 -34.70
C THR A 580 23.11 -12.24 -34.23
N LYS A 581 22.23 -13.00 -34.90
CA LYS A 581 21.99 -14.43 -34.62
C LYS A 581 23.30 -15.25 -34.61
N ASP A 582 24.19 -14.99 -35.58
CA ASP A 582 25.48 -15.68 -35.71
C ASP A 582 26.44 -15.34 -34.58
N ALA A 583 26.39 -14.11 -34.04
CA ALA A 583 27.23 -13.71 -32.92
C ALA A 583 26.81 -14.39 -31.60
N CYS A 584 25.50 -14.60 -31.40
CA CYS A 584 24.95 -15.37 -30.27
C CYS A 584 25.39 -16.84 -30.31
N LEU A 585 25.40 -17.47 -31.49
CA LEU A 585 25.82 -18.87 -31.67
C LEU A 585 27.35 -19.03 -31.75
N GLY A 586 28.08 -17.95 -32.04
CA GLY A 586 29.54 -17.91 -32.12
C GLY A 586 30.20 -17.42 -30.83
N LYS A 587 30.81 -16.24 -30.90
CA LYS A 587 31.72 -15.72 -29.85
C LYS A 587 31.02 -15.42 -28.52
N LEU A 588 29.74 -15.07 -28.54
CA LEU A 588 28.98 -14.67 -27.34
C LEU A 588 28.24 -15.84 -26.68
N LYS A 589 28.25 -17.03 -27.28
CA LYS A 589 27.55 -18.22 -26.79
C LYS A 589 27.89 -18.54 -25.33
N LEU A 590 29.17 -18.58 -24.99
CA LEU A 590 29.63 -18.89 -23.63
C LEU A 590 29.17 -17.83 -22.61
N LEU A 591 29.24 -16.55 -23.00
CA LEU A 591 28.86 -15.42 -22.14
C LEU A 591 27.34 -15.42 -21.86
N LEU A 592 26.52 -15.61 -22.90
CA LEU A 592 25.07 -15.67 -22.78
C LEU A 592 24.63 -16.86 -21.93
N ASN A 593 25.30 -18.02 -22.08
CA ASN A 593 25.04 -19.20 -21.26
C ASN A 593 25.37 -18.96 -19.78
N VAL A 594 26.54 -18.40 -19.47
CA VAL A 594 26.94 -18.09 -18.09
C VAL A 594 26.00 -17.07 -17.48
N LEU A 595 25.68 -15.99 -18.20
CA LEU A 595 24.73 -14.96 -17.75
C LEU A 595 23.37 -15.58 -17.42
N PHE A 596 22.84 -16.41 -18.31
CA PHE A 596 21.54 -17.06 -18.13
C PHE A 596 21.55 -18.00 -16.92
N ARG A 597 22.60 -18.81 -16.75
CA ARG A 597 22.73 -19.78 -15.66
C ARG A 597 22.89 -19.11 -14.29
N GLU A 598 23.71 -18.07 -14.19
CA GLU A 598 23.92 -17.33 -12.93
C GLU A 598 22.67 -16.58 -12.51
N CYS A 599 21.98 -15.91 -13.45
CA CYS A 599 20.71 -15.26 -13.14
C CYS A 599 19.65 -16.29 -12.69
N LEU A 600 19.62 -17.48 -13.28
CA LEU A 600 18.73 -18.56 -12.82
C LEU A 600 19.06 -19.05 -11.41
N ALA A 601 20.34 -19.19 -11.07
CA ALA A 601 20.76 -19.60 -9.73
C ALA A 601 20.38 -18.54 -8.68
N HIS A 602 20.56 -17.27 -8.99
CA HIS A 602 20.19 -16.15 -8.10
C HIS A 602 18.69 -15.98 -7.97
N ALA A 603 17.92 -16.11 -9.07
CA ALA A 603 16.47 -16.04 -9.03
C ALA A 603 15.86 -17.14 -8.14
N ARG A 604 16.48 -18.32 -8.10
CA ARG A 604 16.01 -19.46 -7.30
C ARG A 604 16.42 -19.43 -5.83
N ASN A 605 17.69 -19.17 -5.55
CA ASN A 605 18.24 -19.41 -4.22
C ASN A 605 18.27 -18.16 -3.32
N SER A 606 17.99 -16.97 -3.87
CA SER A 606 18.04 -15.71 -3.10
C SER A 606 16.71 -15.43 -2.37
N SER A 607 16.80 -14.72 -1.24
CA SER A 607 15.63 -14.21 -0.50
C SER A 607 14.86 -13.17 -1.32
N TYR A 608 13.57 -12.97 -1.06
CA TYR A 608 12.79 -11.89 -1.69
C TYR A 608 13.26 -10.49 -1.28
N GLU A 609 13.90 -10.36 -0.11
CA GLU A 609 14.53 -9.11 0.34
C GLU A 609 15.88 -8.83 -0.35
N ASP A 610 16.42 -9.82 -1.09
CA ASP A 610 17.68 -9.67 -1.81
C ASP A 610 17.44 -9.09 -3.21
N VAL A 611 17.95 -7.87 -3.43
CA VAL A 611 17.88 -7.14 -4.71
C VAL A 611 18.43 -7.98 -5.89
N ARG A 612 19.38 -8.89 -5.62
CA ARG A 612 19.92 -9.79 -6.66
C ARG A 612 18.85 -10.69 -7.28
N LYS A 613 17.79 -11.03 -6.54
CA LYS A 613 16.67 -11.82 -7.06
C LYS A 613 15.88 -11.04 -8.12
N ALA A 614 15.55 -9.78 -7.81
CA ALA A 614 14.85 -8.89 -8.73
C ALA A 614 15.71 -8.59 -9.97
N HIS A 615 16.97 -8.18 -9.77
CA HIS A 615 17.89 -7.91 -10.88
C HIS A 615 18.12 -9.14 -11.77
N ALA A 616 18.16 -10.35 -11.19
CA ALA A 616 18.30 -11.58 -11.94
C ALA A 616 17.07 -11.88 -12.81
N LEU A 617 15.86 -11.72 -12.27
CA LEU A 617 14.61 -11.91 -13.02
C LEU A 617 14.41 -10.86 -14.12
N GLU A 618 14.72 -9.59 -13.82
CA GLU A 618 14.71 -8.51 -14.80
C GLU A 618 15.69 -8.79 -15.95
N THR A 619 16.93 -9.14 -15.62
CA THR A 619 17.96 -9.51 -16.60
C THR A 619 17.53 -10.72 -17.44
N LEU A 620 16.92 -11.75 -16.83
CA LEU A 620 16.41 -12.92 -17.56
C LEU A 620 15.30 -12.53 -18.54
N SER A 621 14.37 -11.67 -18.13
CA SER A 621 13.29 -11.16 -18.98
C SER A 621 13.84 -10.41 -20.21
N ILE A 622 14.81 -9.52 -20.00
CA ILE A 622 15.46 -8.75 -21.07
C ILE A 622 16.21 -9.70 -22.01
N VAL A 623 17.08 -10.55 -21.47
CA VAL A 623 17.90 -11.48 -22.26
C VAL A 623 17.02 -12.42 -23.10
N LEU A 624 15.98 -13.01 -22.51
CA LEU A 624 15.07 -13.88 -23.24
C LEU A 624 14.29 -13.13 -24.33
N ARG A 625 13.76 -11.93 -24.03
CA ARG A 625 13.05 -11.13 -25.04
C ARG A 625 13.89 -10.89 -26.29
N TYR A 626 15.12 -10.41 -26.12
CA TYR A 626 15.99 -10.03 -27.25
C TYR A 626 16.70 -11.21 -27.92
N ILE A 627 16.87 -12.34 -27.22
CA ILE A 627 17.36 -13.57 -27.85
C ILE A 627 16.24 -14.21 -28.66
N LEU A 628 15.02 -14.34 -28.12
CA LEU A 628 13.92 -15.04 -28.78
C LEU A 628 13.39 -14.29 -30.02
N THR A 629 13.54 -12.96 -30.09
CA THR A 629 13.22 -12.17 -31.30
C THR A 629 14.13 -12.45 -32.49
N LYS A 630 15.28 -13.13 -32.29
CA LYS A 630 16.23 -13.44 -33.37
C LYS A 630 15.90 -14.73 -34.13
N ASN A 631 14.70 -15.30 -33.95
CA ASN A 631 14.21 -16.48 -34.67
C ASN A 631 15.19 -17.68 -34.61
N PHE A 632 15.63 -18.04 -33.40
CA PHE A 632 16.38 -19.28 -33.18
C PHE A 632 15.48 -20.50 -33.36
N THR A 633 15.96 -21.53 -34.04
CA THR A 633 15.35 -22.86 -34.04
C THR A 633 15.52 -23.52 -32.66
N GLY A 634 14.68 -24.49 -32.33
CA GLY A 634 14.65 -25.09 -30.98
C GLY A 634 16.01 -25.59 -30.47
N TRP A 635 16.84 -26.16 -31.34
CA TRP A 635 18.18 -26.63 -30.97
C TRP A 635 19.20 -25.48 -30.84
N GLU A 636 19.10 -24.42 -31.64
CA GLU A 636 19.95 -23.23 -31.54
C GLU A 636 19.68 -22.45 -30.24
N ALA A 637 18.42 -22.35 -29.82
CA ALA A 637 18.07 -21.74 -28.55
C ALA A 637 18.65 -22.52 -27.35
N MET A 638 18.62 -23.86 -27.43
CA MET A 638 19.24 -24.73 -26.43
C MET A 638 20.76 -24.61 -26.41
N GLU A 639 21.40 -24.44 -27.57
CA GLU A 639 22.83 -24.16 -27.67
C GLU A 639 23.23 -22.85 -26.99
N VAL A 640 22.44 -21.78 -27.14
CA VAL A 640 22.74 -20.45 -26.57
C VAL A 640 22.41 -20.38 -25.07
N LEU A 641 21.27 -20.91 -24.66
CA LEU A 641 20.78 -20.78 -23.28
C LEU A 641 21.33 -21.87 -22.35
N ALA A 642 21.43 -23.12 -22.83
CA ALA A 642 21.87 -24.26 -22.03
C ALA A 642 23.30 -24.75 -22.34
N GLY A 643 23.98 -24.16 -23.33
CA GLY A 643 25.39 -24.47 -23.62
C GLY A 643 25.57 -25.75 -24.42
N GLY A 644 24.48 -26.32 -24.95
CA GLY A 644 24.49 -27.48 -25.84
C GLY A 644 23.30 -28.42 -25.60
N VAL A 645 22.95 -29.21 -26.62
CA VAL A 645 21.78 -30.13 -26.59
C VAL A 645 21.89 -31.17 -25.46
N GLY A 646 23.10 -31.58 -25.07
CA GLY A 646 23.32 -32.54 -23.97
C GLY A 646 23.13 -31.98 -22.55
N HIS A 647 23.19 -30.65 -22.38
CA HIS A 647 22.91 -29.97 -21.10
C HIS A 647 21.54 -29.27 -21.12
N ALA A 648 20.87 -29.25 -22.28
CA ALA A 648 19.50 -28.79 -22.40
C ALA A 648 18.57 -29.58 -21.47
N ASP A 649 18.89 -30.85 -21.21
CA ASP A 649 18.11 -31.64 -20.25
C ASP A 649 18.22 -31.10 -18.81
N GLU A 650 19.38 -30.65 -18.35
CA GLU A 650 19.55 -30.07 -17.01
C GLU A 650 18.83 -28.72 -16.84
N VAL A 651 18.68 -27.96 -17.93
CA VAL A 651 18.08 -26.62 -17.94
C VAL A 651 16.58 -26.65 -18.27
N PHE A 652 16.14 -27.54 -19.16
CA PHE A 652 14.82 -27.51 -19.80
C PHE A 652 13.92 -28.76 -19.62
N MET A 653 14.42 -29.96 -19.28
CA MET A 653 13.65 -31.21 -19.53
C MET A 653 13.21 -32.09 -18.34
N PRO A 654 13.59 -31.88 -17.05
CA PRO A 654 12.77 -32.48 -15.99
C PRO A 654 12.44 -31.49 -14.87
N PHE A 655 11.21 -30.96 -14.91
CA PHE A 655 10.32 -30.62 -13.78
C PHE A 655 10.84 -29.87 -12.53
N LYS A 656 12.10 -29.37 -12.46
CA LYS A 656 12.71 -28.92 -11.19
C LYS A 656 13.61 -27.67 -11.21
N ALA A 657 13.89 -27.02 -12.34
CA ALA A 657 14.74 -25.81 -12.34
C ALA A 657 13.98 -24.55 -12.78
N PHE A 658 13.68 -24.42 -14.08
CA PHE A 658 13.03 -23.23 -14.61
C PHE A 658 11.52 -23.20 -14.35
N THR A 659 10.83 -24.31 -14.63
CA THR A 659 9.41 -24.47 -14.30
C THR A 659 9.17 -24.57 -12.80
N ALA A 660 10.10 -25.17 -12.04
CA ALA A 660 10.00 -25.17 -10.59
C ALA A 660 10.31 -23.80 -9.99
N LEU A 661 11.23 -23.00 -10.54
CA LEU A 661 11.38 -21.61 -10.10
C LEU A 661 10.07 -20.83 -10.25
N ILE A 662 9.43 -20.95 -11.42
CA ILE A 662 8.14 -20.30 -11.68
C ILE A 662 7.06 -20.87 -10.75
N ASN A 663 6.96 -22.19 -10.61
CA ASN A 663 5.98 -22.81 -9.71
C ASN A 663 6.26 -22.51 -8.24
N ASP A 664 7.52 -22.43 -7.80
CA ASP A 664 7.91 -22.13 -6.42
C ASP A 664 7.55 -20.66 -6.10
N ILE A 665 7.87 -19.72 -7.00
CA ILE A 665 7.48 -18.30 -6.84
C ILE A 665 5.96 -18.14 -6.87
N LEU A 666 5.26 -18.84 -7.76
CA LEU A 666 3.81 -18.72 -7.86
C LEU A 666 3.05 -19.51 -6.77
N ALA A 667 3.61 -20.61 -6.24
CA ALA A 667 3.02 -21.39 -5.16
C ALA A 667 3.28 -20.76 -3.78
N ASP A 668 4.34 -19.98 -3.62
CA ASP A 668 4.65 -19.29 -2.35
C ASP A 668 3.62 -18.20 -2.01
N GLU A 669 2.92 -18.36 -0.88
CA GLU A 669 1.92 -17.39 -0.39
C GLU A 669 2.53 -16.04 0.01
N GLN A 670 3.82 -15.99 0.31
CA GLN A 670 4.50 -14.77 0.75
C GLN A 670 5.18 -14.01 -0.40
N ALA A 671 5.09 -14.52 -1.64
CA ALA A 671 5.73 -13.90 -2.81
C ALA A 671 5.09 -12.54 -3.15
N PRO A 672 5.87 -11.43 -3.20
CA PRO A 672 5.37 -10.12 -3.60
C PRO A 672 4.82 -10.08 -5.04
N ALA A 673 3.87 -9.16 -5.30
CA ALA A 673 3.20 -8.98 -6.60
C ALA A 673 4.15 -8.86 -7.80
N GLN A 674 5.29 -8.20 -7.61
CA GLN A 674 6.31 -8.00 -8.65
C GLN A 674 6.90 -9.32 -9.13
N PHE A 675 7.31 -10.20 -8.21
CA PHE A 675 7.91 -11.48 -8.55
C PHE A 675 6.88 -12.42 -9.20
N THR A 676 5.63 -12.38 -8.72
CA THR A 676 4.50 -13.11 -9.32
C THR A 676 4.19 -12.62 -10.74
N PHE A 677 4.22 -11.30 -10.96
CA PHE A 677 4.05 -10.68 -12.29
C PHE A 677 5.16 -11.11 -13.27
N GLU A 678 6.43 -11.00 -12.85
CA GLU A 678 7.58 -11.36 -13.68
C GLU A 678 7.59 -12.85 -14.02
N ALA A 679 7.30 -13.72 -13.04
CA ALA A 679 7.20 -15.16 -13.23
C ALA A 679 6.05 -15.55 -14.18
N ALA A 680 4.87 -14.93 -14.02
CA ALA A 680 3.72 -15.18 -14.90
C ALA A 680 3.97 -14.72 -16.34
N LEU A 681 4.60 -13.55 -16.51
CA LEU A 681 4.98 -13.03 -17.82
C LEU A 681 6.00 -13.95 -18.52
N LEU A 682 7.03 -14.36 -17.78
CA LEU A 682 8.07 -15.25 -18.26
C LEU A 682 7.50 -16.59 -18.73
N LEU A 683 6.56 -17.16 -17.97
CA LEU A 683 5.83 -18.37 -18.34
C LEU A 683 5.06 -18.19 -19.66
N ALA A 684 4.35 -17.07 -19.82
CA ALA A 684 3.55 -16.79 -21.02
C ALA A 684 4.40 -16.56 -22.28
N VAL A 685 5.55 -15.88 -22.14
CA VAL A 685 6.51 -15.70 -23.24
C VAL A 685 7.04 -17.05 -23.73
N LEU A 686 7.40 -17.95 -22.82
CA LEU A 686 7.93 -19.27 -23.16
C LEU A 686 6.85 -20.22 -23.70
N ALA A 687 5.61 -20.12 -23.22
CA ALA A 687 4.48 -20.86 -23.76
C ALA A 687 4.18 -20.47 -25.22
N ASN A 688 4.51 -19.24 -25.62
CA ASN A 688 4.34 -18.75 -26.99
C ASN A 688 5.53 -19.00 -27.92
N PHE A 689 6.67 -19.47 -27.40
CA PHE A 689 7.83 -19.78 -28.22
C PHE A 689 7.57 -21.02 -29.12
N HIS A 690 7.73 -20.86 -30.45
CA HIS A 690 7.45 -21.89 -31.48
C HIS A 690 6.05 -22.53 -31.40
N LYS A 691 5.03 -21.75 -31.00
CA LYS A 691 3.65 -22.24 -30.84
C LYS A 691 3.06 -22.84 -32.13
N SER A 692 3.51 -22.40 -33.32
CA SER A 692 3.07 -22.93 -34.63
C SER A 692 3.75 -24.26 -35.00
N ASP A 693 5.04 -24.40 -34.69
CA ASP A 693 5.89 -25.47 -35.24
C ASP A 693 6.11 -26.62 -34.23
N ALA A 694 5.99 -26.34 -32.93
CA ALA A 694 6.32 -27.25 -31.84
C ALA A 694 5.24 -27.35 -30.74
N ALA A 695 3.97 -27.04 -31.07
CA ALA A 695 2.86 -27.00 -30.10
C ALA A 695 2.69 -28.25 -29.21
N LYS A 696 3.05 -29.44 -29.72
CA LYS A 696 2.99 -30.72 -28.97
C LYS A 696 4.23 -30.98 -28.11
N LEU A 697 5.33 -30.27 -28.36
CA LEU A 697 6.63 -30.44 -27.70
C LEU A 697 6.94 -29.32 -26.70
N ASN A 698 6.18 -28.21 -26.69
CA ASN A 698 6.41 -27.12 -25.74
C ASN A 698 5.94 -27.51 -24.32
N PRO A 699 6.86 -27.71 -23.35
CA PRO A 699 6.51 -28.15 -21.99
C PRO A 699 5.79 -27.06 -21.19
N TYR A 700 6.00 -25.78 -21.49
CA TYR A 700 5.36 -24.65 -20.80
C TYR A 700 3.89 -24.52 -21.19
N LEU A 701 3.58 -24.70 -22.47
CA LEU A 701 2.19 -24.74 -22.94
C LEU A 701 1.45 -25.95 -22.36
N LYS A 702 2.13 -27.09 -22.21
CA LYS A 702 1.58 -28.27 -21.52
C LYS A 702 1.34 -27.98 -20.03
N CYS A 703 2.26 -27.30 -19.36
CA CYS A 703 2.11 -26.87 -17.98
C CYS A 703 0.85 -26.00 -17.78
N ILE A 704 0.66 -24.96 -18.60
CA ILE A 704 -0.54 -24.09 -18.51
C ILE A 704 -1.83 -24.91 -18.70
N LYS A 705 -1.85 -25.86 -19.63
CA LYS A 705 -3.02 -26.72 -19.91
C LYS A 705 -3.33 -27.72 -18.78
N GLU A 706 -2.30 -28.30 -18.17
CA GLU A 706 -2.46 -29.40 -17.19
C GLU A 706 -2.50 -28.92 -15.73
N THR A 707 -2.17 -27.66 -15.46
CA THR A 707 -2.20 -27.08 -14.12
C THR A 707 -3.61 -27.11 -13.55
N ARG A 708 -3.74 -27.64 -12.32
CA ARG A 708 -4.99 -27.69 -11.53
C ARG A 708 -4.90 -26.91 -10.21
N ASP A 709 -3.81 -26.19 -10.02
CA ASP A 709 -3.58 -25.37 -8.84
C ASP A 709 -4.44 -24.10 -8.97
N GLU A 710 -5.54 -24.05 -8.21
CA GLU A 710 -6.47 -22.92 -8.23
C GLU A 710 -5.86 -21.68 -7.54
N ASP A 711 -5.05 -21.88 -6.50
CA ASP A 711 -4.44 -20.78 -5.74
C ASP A 711 -3.38 -20.06 -6.59
N LEU A 712 -2.64 -20.81 -7.41
CA LEU A 712 -1.77 -20.27 -8.44
C LEU A 712 -2.54 -19.35 -9.41
N MET A 713 -3.67 -19.83 -9.93
CA MET A 713 -4.48 -19.07 -10.88
C MET A 713 -5.12 -17.83 -10.23
N ARG A 714 -5.54 -17.92 -8.95
CA ARG A 714 -6.01 -16.77 -8.17
C ARG A 714 -4.91 -15.72 -7.99
N LYS A 715 -3.67 -16.11 -7.69
CA LYS A 715 -2.53 -15.18 -7.60
C LYS A 715 -2.18 -14.52 -8.92
N ILE A 716 -2.27 -15.24 -10.04
CA ILE A 716 -2.11 -14.64 -11.37
C ILE A 716 -3.21 -13.59 -11.62
N CYS A 717 -4.47 -13.90 -11.28
CA CYS A 717 -5.58 -12.95 -11.36
C CYS A 717 -5.36 -11.72 -10.46
N TRP A 718 -4.84 -11.91 -9.24
CA TRP A 718 -4.53 -10.83 -8.30
C TRP A 718 -3.41 -9.91 -8.82
N ALA A 719 -2.27 -10.48 -9.23
CA ALA A 719 -1.15 -9.73 -9.78
C ALA A 719 -1.54 -9.02 -11.09
N ALA A 720 -2.35 -9.68 -11.93
CA ALA A 720 -2.94 -9.05 -13.10
C ALA A 720 -3.86 -7.89 -12.74
N ASN A 721 -4.77 -8.06 -11.79
CA ASN A 721 -5.70 -7.00 -11.42
C ASN A 721 -4.96 -5.76 -10.90
N PHE A 722 -3.91 -5.96 -10.10
CA PHE A 722 -3.02 -4.88 -9.67
C PHE A 722 -2.36 -4.15 -10.85
N ALA A 723 -1.74 -4.88 -11.77
CA ALA A 723 -1.06 -4.30 -12.94
C ALA A 723 -2.03 -3.60 -13.92
N LEU A 724 -3.22 -4.17 -14.14
CA LEU A 724 -4.24 -3.59 -15.01
C LEU A 724 -4.86 -2.32 -14.39
N THR A 725 -5.06 -2.31 -13.07
CA THR A 725 -5.52 -1.12 -12.33
C THR A 725 -4.51 0.01 -12.42
N ALA A 726 -3.21 -0.30 -12.29
CA ALA A 726 -2.14 0.66 -12.51
C ALA A 726 -2.17 1.25 -13.93
N ALA A 727 -2.41 0.42 -14.95
CA ALA A 727 -2.52 0.88 -16.33
C ALA A 727 -3.72 1.80 -16.57
N ILE A 728 -4.90 1.47 -16.01
CA ILE A 728 -6.10 2.32 -16.08
C ILE A 728 -5.85 3.67 -15.39
N ASN A 729 -5.26 3.65 -14.20
CA ASN A 729 -4.93 4.87 -13.47
C ASN A 729 -3.96 5.75 -14.25
N GLY A 730 -2.96 5.16 -14.91
CA GLY A 730 -2.09 5.87 -15.86
C GLY A 730 -2.87 6.63 -16.93
N PHE A 731 -3.81 5.96 -17.61
CA PHE A 731 -4.67 6.61 -18.62
C PHE A 731 -5.57 7.73 -18.03
N ILE A 732 -6.17 7.51 -16.86
CA ILE A 732 -7.04 8.50 -16.19
C ILE A 732 -6.24 9.74 -15.80
N MET A 733 -5.03 9.55 -15.26
CA MET A 733 -4.16 10.62 -14.79
C MET A 733 -3.72 11.51 -15.95
N VAL A 734 -3.26 10.92 -17.06
CA VAL A 734 -2.91 11.69 -18.27
C VAL A 734 -4.14 12.44 -18.82
N GLY A 735 -5.33 11.82 -18.80
CA GLY A 735 -6.58 12.46 -19.20
C GLY A 735 -6.98 13.68 -18.35
N ARG A 736 -6.75 13.63 -17.03
CA ARG A 736 -7.00 14.76 -16.11
C ARG A 736 -5.97 15.88 -16.29
N ALA A 737 -4.70 15.53 -16.47
CA ALA A 737 -3.65 16.51 -16.76
C ALA A 737 -3.97 17.31 -18.03
N TYR A 738 -4.46 16.64 -19.08
CA TYR A 738 -4.93 17.30 -20.31
C TYR A 738 -6.06 18.32 -20.05
N GLN A 739 -7.09 17.96 -19.28
CA GLN A 739 -8.22 18.86 -18.98
C GLN A 739 -7.79 20.11 -18.22
N THR A 740 -6.83 19.95 -17.29
CA THR A 740 -6.32 21.05 -16.46
C THR A 740 -5.49 22.05 -17.28
N ILE A 741 -4.83 21.60 -18.35
CA ILE A 741 -4.09 22.45 -19.29
C ILE A 741 -5.04 23.19 -20.25
N SER A 742 -6.22 22.63 -20.54
CA SER A 742 -7.19 23.23 -21.47
C SER A 742 -8.18 24.23 -20.84
N ASP A 743 -8.45 24.14 -19.53
CA ASP A 743 -9.39 25.03 -18.83
C ASP A 743 -8.65 26.17 -18.09
N ASP A 744 -8.31 27.23 -18.82
CA ASP A 744 -7.65 28.45 -18.30
C ASP A 744 -8.56 29.34 -17.40
N SER A 745 -9.57 28.78 -16.72
CA SER A 745 -10.54 29.58 -15.93
C SER A 745 -10.86 29.10 -14.52
N VAL A 746 -10.14 28.12 -13.95
CA VAL A 746 -10.37 27.67 -12.57
C VAL A 746 -9.15 27.98 -11.69
N LYS A 747 -9.37 28.74 -10.61
CA LYS A 747 -8.37 29.05 -9.57
C LYS A 747 -7.80 27.76 -8.94
N PRO A 748 -6.53 27.74 -8.52
CA PRO A 748 -5.81 26.51 -8.21
C PRO A 748 -6.30 25.89 -6.89
N ALA A 749 -7.12 24.84 -7.01
CA ALA A 749 -7.34 23.87 -5.95
C ALA A 749 -6.09 22.96 -5.86
N PHE A 750 -4.99 23.50 -5.34
CA PHE A 750 -3.68 22.83 -5.30
C PHE A 750 -3.53 21.80 -4.15
N THR A 751 -4.60 21.46 -3.41
CA THR A 751 -4.47 20.75 -2.12
C THR A 751 -5.27 19.46 -1.97
N MET A 752 -5.96 18.96 -3.00
CA MET A 752 -6.52 17.61 -2.95
C MET A 752 -6.16 16.85 -4.22
N THR A 753 -5.68 15.61 -4.06
CA THR A 753 -5.31 14.63 -5.12
C THR A 753 -3.83 14.56 -5.54
N LEU A 754 -2.87 14.80 -4.64
CA LEU A 754 -1.46 14.38 -4.86
C LEU A 754 -1.10 13.05 -4.17
N GLY A 755 -1.77 12.70 -3.07
CA GLY A 755 -1.51 11.46 -2.32
C GLY A 755 -1.96 10.17 -3.04
N SER A 756 -3.06 10.22 -3.80
CA SER A 756 -3.53 9.06 -4.58
C SER A 756 -2.78 8.86 -5.90
N MET A 757 -1.90 9.79 -6.30
CA MET A 757 -1.10 9.69 -7.53
C MET A 757 0.10 8.73 -7.38
N PHE A 758 0.54 8.42 -6.16
CA PHE A 758 1.78 7.65 -5.95
C PHE A 758 1.57 6.24 -5.38
N ALA A 759 0.39 5.94 -4.80
CA ALA A 759 0.13 4.61 -4.24
C ALA A 759 -0.19 3.53 -5.30
N ALA A 760 -0.56 3.91 -6.53
CA ALA A 760 -0.97 2.98 -7.59
C ALA A 760 0.08 2.80 -8.71
N LEU A 761 1.30 3.31 -8.52
CA LEU A 761 2.38 3.25 -9.50
C LEU A 761 3.59 2.51 -8.89
N ARG A 762 3.72 1.22 -9.23
CA ARG A 762 4.99 0.50 -9.52
C ARG A 762 4.62 -0.91 -10.04
N PRO A 763 5.24 -1.38 -11.14
CA PRO A 763 6.65 -1.76 -11.11
C PRO A 763 7.51 -0.97 -12.12
N ASP A 764 8.35 -0.12 -11.56
CA ASP A 764 9.71 0.32 -11.93
C ASP A 764 10.11 0.99 -13.26
N ARG A 765 9.21 1.41 -14.18
CA ARG A 765 9.71 2.16 -15.37
C ARG A 765 8.90 3.31 -15.97
N ALA A 766 7.85 3.81 -15.30
CA ALA A 766 6.93 4.78 -15.91
C ALA A 766 6.92 6.18 -15.26
N LEU A 767 8.10 6.76 -14.95
CA LEU A 767 8.18 8.10 -14.31
C LEU A 767 9.00 9.15 -15.07
N SER A 768 9.19 9.02 -16.40
CA SER A 768 9.84 10.03 -17.23
C SER A 768 8.84 11.01 -17.89
N MET A 769 7.98 11.67 -17.11
CA MET A 769 7.11 12.73 -17.65
C MET A 769 7.37 14.06 -16.95
N THR A 770 8.14 14.92 -17.63
CA THR A 770 8.29 16.34 -17.29
C THR A 770 7.10 17.14 -17.82
N LEU A 771 6.58 18.05 -17.01
CA LEU A 771 5.42 18.92 -17.30
C LEU A 771 5.68 19.98 -18.39
N SER A 772 6.68 19.80 -19.25
CA SER A 772 7.04 20.72 -20.33
C SER A 772 6.62 20.23 -21.72
N ASP A 773 6.12 19.01 -21.86
CA ASP A 773 5.92 18.42 -23.19
C ASP A 773 4.50 18.62 -23.74
N PRO A 774 4.35 18.87 -25.05
CA PRO A 774 3.06 19.12 -25.68
C PRO A 774 2.06 17.94 -25.48
N PRO A 775 0.73 18.18 -25.58
CA PRO A 775 -0.32 17.20 -25.26
C PRO A 775 -0.20 15.81 -25.89
N ARG A 776 0.51 15.68 -27.02
CA ARG A 776 0.76 14.41 -27.70
C ARG A 776 1.91 13.59 -27.09
N GLU A 777 2.91 14.26 -26.54
CA GLU A 777 4.04 13.61 -25.85
C GLU A 777 3.58 12.98 -24.53
N LEU A 778 2.56 13.56 -23.87
CA LEU A 778 1.99 13.02 -22.63
C LEU A 778 1.33 11.61 -22.80
N PHE A 779 0.89 11.26 -24.01
CA PHE A 779 0.28 9.96 -24.32
C PHE A 779 1.26 8.97 -24.98
N LYS A 780 2.52 9.36 -25.19
CA LYS A 780 3.53 8.62 -25.96
C LYS A 780 3.92 7.28 -25.30
N ASP A 781 3.98 7.28 -23.97
CA ASP A 781 4.41 6.11 -23.18
C ASP A 781 3.26 5.20 -22.74
N GLN A 782 2.02 5.53 -23.14
CA GLN A 782 0.85 4.69 -22.90
C GLN A 782 0.59 3.72 -24.07
N PRO A 783 0.13 2.48 -23.83
CA PRO A 783 -0.10 1.86 -22.52
C PRO A 783 1.21 1.46 -21.83
N ILE A 784 1.26 1.57 -20.50
CA ILE A 784 2.44 1.22 -19.67
C ILE A 784 2.92 -0.23 -19.89
N GLU A 785 4.19 -0.53 -19.58
CA GLU A 785 4.78 -1.86 -19.82
C GLU A 785 4.03 -2.97 -19.06
N ALA A 786 3.45 -2.66 -17.89
CA ALA A 786 2.69 -3.60 -17.08
C ALA A 786 1.43 -4.17 -17.78
N THR A 787 0.93 -3.53 -18.84
CA THR A 787 -0.21 -4.03 -19.64
C THR A 787 0.08 -5.38 -20.33
N VAL A 788 1.36 -5.77 -20.43
CA VAL A 788 1.78 -7.08 -20.95
C VAL A 788 1.21 -8.27 -20.15
N ILE A 789 0.75 -8.07 -18.91
CA ILE A 789 0.10 -9.13 -18.12
C ILE A 789 -1.20 -9.67 -18.75
N LEU A 790 -1.80 -8.93 -19.70
CA LEU A 790 -2.92 -9.43 -20.51
C LEU A 790 -2.54 -10.71 -21.27
N LEU A 791 -1.26 -10.90 -21.61
CA LEU A 791 -0.80 -12.09 -22.35
C LEU A 791 -0.91 -13.38 -21.51
N PRO A 792 -0.38 -13.46 -20.27
CA PRO A 792 -0.68 -14.56 -19.36
C PRO A 792 -2.17 -14.83 -19.19
N ILE A 793 -3.00 -13.80 -18.97
CA ILE A 793 -4.46 -13.96 -18.82
C ILE A 793 -5.07 -14.62 -20.06
N PHE A 794 -4.71 -14.14 -21.25
CA PHE A 794 -5.20 -14.68 -22.52
C PHE A 794 -4.82 -16.14 -22.71
N GLU A 795 -3.57 -16.51 -22.41
CA GLU A 795 -3.10 -17.90 -22.53
C GLU A 795 -3.82 -18.83 -21.58
N PHE A 796 -3.97 -18.45 -20.30
CA PHE A 796 -4.68 -19.26 -19.32
C PHE A 796 -6.17 -19.39 -19.67
N LEU A 797 -6.81 -18.31 -20.10
CA LEU A 797 -8.23 -18.31 -20.51
C LEU A 797 -8.51 -19.23 -21.70
N ARG A 798 -7.60 -19.30 -22.69
CA ARG A 798 -7.77 -20.17 -23.86
C ARG A 798 -7.30 -21.59 -23.65
N ALA A 799 -6.26 -21.80 -22.86
CA ALA A 799 -5.60 -23.10 -22.73
C ALA A 799 -6.14 -23.93 -21.57
N ASN A 800 -6.59 -23.31 -20.48
CA ASN A 800 -7.02 -24.01 -19.28
C ASN A 800 -8.54 -23.88 -19.04
N PRO A 801 -9.29 -25.00 -18.98
CA PRO A 801 -10.74 -24.95 -18.80
C PRO A 801 -11.19 -24.48 -17.41
N ILE A 802 -10.33 -24.57 -16.39
CA ILE A 802 -10.65 -24.21 -15.00
C ILE A 802 -10.52 -22.69 -14.79
N PHE A 803 -9.61 -22.04 -15.52
CA PHE A 803 -9.30 -20.62 -15.31
C PHE A 803 -10.51 -19.69 -15.49
N ALA A 804 -11.44 -20.02 -16.40
CA ALA A 804 -12.67 -19.28 -16.58
C ALA A 804 -13.56 -19.30 -15.32
N SER A 805 -13.65 -20.45 -14.63
CA SER A 805 -14.42 -20.55 -13.37
C SER A 805 -13.82 -19.72 -12.23
N ILE A 806 -12.49 -19.64 -12.16
CA ILE A 806 -11.78 -18.81 -11.16
C ILE A 806 -11.99 -17.33 -11.43
N LEU A 807 -12.01 -16.90 -12.70
CA LEU A 807 -12.37 -15.51 -13.04
C LEU A 807 -13.81 -15.16 -12.63
N LEU A 808 -14.72 -16.13 -12.66
CA LEU A 808 -16.12 -15.96 -12.26
C LEU A 808 -16.33 -15.91 -10.74
N GLU A 809 -15.43 -16.51 -9.92
CA GLU A 809 -15.48 -16.40 -8.45
C GLU A 809 -15.55 -14.94 -7.98
N TYR A 810 -14.85 -14.04 -8.69
CA TYR A 810 -14.79 -12.61 -8.39
C TYR A 810 -16.05 -11.80 -8.78
N ILE A 811 -16.99 -12.40 -9.52
CA ILE A 811 -18.25 -11.77 -9.94
C ILE A 811 -19.39 -12.07 -8.93
N SER A 812 -19.18 -13.02 -8.01
CA SER A 812 -20.21 -13.43 -7.04
C SER A 812 -20.56 -12.32 -6.04
N PRO A 813 -21.86 -12.09 -5.73
CA PRO A 813 -22.34 -10.94 -4.95
C PRO A 813 -21.80 -10.87 -3.50
N GLU A 814 -21.33 -11.98 -2.92
CA GLU A 814 -20.76 -12.00 -1.56
C GLU A 814 -19.35 -11.37 -1.48
N ASN A 815 -18.57 -11.38 -2.57
CA ASN A 815 -17.18 -10.90 -2.60
C ASN A 815 -17.05 -9.42 -3.06
N VAL A 816 -18.09 -8.87 -3.67
CA VAL A 816 -18.08 -7.48 -4.21
C VAL A 816 -18.17 -6.43 -3.08
N ALA A 817 -18.68 -6.80 -1.90
CA ALA A 817 -18.86 -5.89 -0.76
C ALA A 817 -17.61 -5.73 0.13
N SER A 818 -16.61 -6.60 0.00
CA SER A 818 -15.46 -6.69 0.93
C SER A 818 -14.16 -6.06 0.40
N GLU A 819 -14.00 -5.84 -0.91
CA GLU A 819 -12.77 -5.31 -1.50
C GLU A 819 -12.95 -3.93 -2.15
N ARG A 820 -11.98 -3.01 -1.94
CA ARG A 820 -11.94 -1.66 -2.55
C ARG A 820 -11.55 -1.67 -4.04
N ILE A 821 -11.12 -2.81 -4.59
CA ILE A 821 -10.55 -2.94 -5.94
C ILE A 821 -11.59 -3.63 -6.85
N SER A 822 -11.77 -3.13 -8.07
CA SER A 822 -12.70 -3.75 -9.02
C SER A 822 -12.27 -5.19 -9.37
N PRO A 823 -13.21 -6.14 -9.46
CA PRO A 823 -12.95 -7.50 -9.92
C PRO A 823 -12.15 -7.55 -11.24
N PRO A 824 -11.21 -8.51 -11.41
CA PRO A 824 -10.38 -8.61 -12.61
C PRO A 824 -11.14 -8.57 -13.94
N PRO A 825 -12.30 -9.26 -14.11
CA PRO A 825 -13.07 -9.21 -15.35
C PRO A 825 -13.57 -7.79 -15.70
N PHE A 826 -13.98 -7.00 -14.71
CA PHE A 826 -14.42 -5.62 -14.93
C PHE A 826 -13.23 -4.69 -15.20
N THR A 827 -12.11 -4.90 -14.52
CA THR A 827 -10.85 -4.18 -14.78
C THR A 827 -10.39 -4.38 -16.23
N ILE A 828 -10.48 -5.60 -16.76
CA ILE A 828 -10.18 -5.91 -18.17
C ILE A 828 -11.10 -5.15 -19.13
N LEU A 829 -12.41 -5.09 -18.84
CA LEU A 829 -13.37 -4.34 -19.67
C LEU A 829 -13.06 -2.84 -19.67
N THR A 830 -12.82 -2.25 -18.50
CA THR A 830 -12.45 -0.84 -18.38
C THR A 830 -11.16 -0.54 -19.13
N LEU A 831 -10.10 -1.34 -18.94
CA LEU A 831 -8.84 -1.15 -19.65
C LEU A 831 -9.01 -1.28 -21.17
N THR A 832 -9.81 -2.24 -21.64
CA THR A 832 -10.06 -2.42 -23.07
C THR A 832 -10.70 -1.17 -23.69
N SER A 833 -11.59 -0.49 -22.97
CA SER A 833 -12.15 0.80 -23.41
C SER A 833 -11.06 1.87 -23.58
N TYR A 834 -10.09 1.96 -22.64
CA TYR A 834 -8.97 2.90 -22.75
C TYR A 834 -8.01 2.55 -23.90
N LEU A 835 -7.66 1.26 -24.04
CA LEU A 835 -6.74 0.78 -25.07
C LEU A 835 -7.29 1.01 -26.48
N LEU A 836 -8.56 0.68 -26.73
CA LEU A 836 -9.21 0.90 -28.03
C LEU A 836 -9.31 2.39 -28.37
N THR A 837 -9.65 3.23 -27.38
CA THR A 837 -9.73 4.68 -27.58
C THR A 837 -8.35 5.27 -27.89
N HIS A 838 -7.31 4.88 -27.15
CA HIS A 838 -5.94 5.33 -27.39
C HIS A 838 -5.41 4.86 -28.74
N ALA A 839 -5.60 3.59 -29.09
CA ALA A 839 -5.21 3.02 -30.39
C ALA A 839 -5.94 3.66 -31.57
N SER A 840 -7.17 4.14 -31.37
CA SER A 840 -7.90 4.91 -32.39
C SER A 840 -7.29 6.30 -32.63
N SER A 841 -6.76 6.91 -31.57
CA SER A 841 -6.20 8.28 -31.58
C SER A 841 -4.73 8.35 -31.98
N THR A 842 -3.95 7.29 -31.72
CA THR A 842 -2.48 7.27 -31.84
C THR A 842 -2.04 6.11 -32.71
N PHE A 843 -1.18 6.37 -33.71
CA PHE A 843 -0.65 5.36 -34.62
C PHE A 843 0.62 4.67 -34.07
N SER A 844 0.53 4.14 -32.84
CA SER A 844 1.63 3.39 -32.23
C SER A 844 1.43 1.88 -32.48
N PRO A 845 2.42 1.16 -33.05
CA PRO A 845 2.32 -0.29 -33.24
C PRO A 845 2.11 -1.02 -31.91
N ARG A 846 2.71 -0.51 -30.83
CA ARG A 846 2.53 -1.03 -29.46
C ARG A 846 1.06 -0.96 -29.02
N SER A 847 0.43 0.21 -29.14
CA SER A 847 -0.97 0.40 -28.75
C SER A 847 -1.92 -0.47 -29.58
N LEU A 848 -1.63 -0.65 -30.87
CA LEU A 848 -2.40 -1.52 -31.76
C LEU A 848 -2.27 -3.00 -31.36
N SER A 849 -1.07 -3.48 -31.01
CA SER A 849 -0.88 -4.86 -30.53
C SER A 849 -1.65 -5.13 -29.23
N TYR A 850 -1.65 -4.19 -28.29
CA TYR A 850 -2.42 -4.32 -27.04
C TYR A 850 -3.93 -4.24 -27.28
N ALA A 851 -4.39 -3.37 -28.18
CA ALA A 851 -5.79 -3.33 -28.60
C ALA A 851 -6.22 -4.67 -29.24
N ASN A 852 -5.38 -5.26 -30.08
CA ASN A 852 -5.64 -6.58 -30.68
C ASN A 852 -5.71 -7.67 -29.60
N LEU A 853 -4.76 -7.71 -28.67
CA LEU A 853 -4.78 -8.68 -27.57
C LEU A 853 -6.04 -8.54 -26.70
N ALA A 854 -6.45 -7.30 -26.40
CA ALA A 854 -7.67 -7.03 -25.65
C ALA A 854 -8.93 -7.51 -26.39
N LEU A 855 -9.04 -7.28 -27.70
CA LEU A 855 -10.15 -7.80 -28.52
C LEU A 855 -10.19 -9.33 -28.53
N ASN A 856 -9.03 -10.00 -28.58
CA ASN A 856 -8.96 -11.45 -28.51
C ASN A 856 -9.37 -12.01 -27.14
N ILE A 857 -9.10 -11.27 -26.04
CA ILE A 857 -9.59 -11.63 -24.71
C ILE A 857 -11.11 -11.48 -24.63
N LEU A 858 -11.68 -10.39 -25.16
CA LEU A 858 -13.13 -10.22 -25.23
C LEU A 858 -13.80 -11.32 -26.06
N LEU A 859 -13.19 -11.71 -27.18
CA LEU A 859 -13.67 -12.84 -27.98
C LEU A 859 -13.68 -14.13 -27.15
N ALA A 860 -12.62 -14.40 -26.40
CA ALA A 860 -12.55 -15.57 -25.51
C ALA A 860 -13.59 -15.53 -24.38
N PHE A 861 -13.97 -14.34 -23.87
CA PHE A 861 -15.09 -14.19 -22.94
C PHE A 861 -16.44 -14.53 -23.58
N VAL A 862 -16.68 -14.10 -24.83
CA VAL A 862 -17.93 -14.36 -25.56
C VAL A 862 -18.05 -15.82 -25.99
N GLU A 863 -16.94 -16.46 -26.37
CA GLU A 863 -16.91 -17.88 -26.73
C GLU A 863 -17.23 -18.81 -25.54
N ASN A 864 -16.95 -18.35 -24.31
CA ASN A 864 -17.24 -19.10 -23.09
C ASN A 864 -18.66 -18.79 -22.57
N LYS A 865 -19.54 -19.79 -22.64
CA LYS A 865 -20.96 -19.67 -22.26
C LYS A 865 -21.18 -19.27 -20.80
N ASP A 866 -20.35 -19.76 -19.90
CA ASP A 866 -20.49 -19.51 -18.46
C ASP A 866 -20.10 -18.06 -18.13
N VAL A 867 -19.02 -17.59 -18.77
CA VAL A 867 -18.58 -16.19 -18.68
C VAL A 867 -19.63 -15.24 -19.26
N LEU A 868 -20.14 -15.55 -20.46
CA LEU A 868 -21.18 -14.75 -21.09
C LEU A 868 -22.47 -14.71 -20.27
N ALA A 869 -22.87 -15.82 -19.65
CA ALA A 869 -24.06 -15.86 -18.79
C ALA A 869 -23.89 -14.94 -17.57
N ALA A 870 -22.72 -14.97 -16.91
CA ALA A 870 -22.44 -14.11 -15.75
C ALA A 870 -22.45 -12.62 -16.10
N PHE A 871 -21.93 -12.23 -17.28
CA PHE A 871 -21.98 -10.84 -17.74
C PHE A 871 -23.38 -10.36 -18.15
N CYS A 872 -24.33 -11.28 -18.39
CA CYS A 872 -25.72 -10.95 -18.68
C CYS A 872 -26.57 -10.73 -17.41
N GLU A 873 -26.06 -11.06 -16.23
CA GLU A 873 -26.76 -10.82 -14.97
C GLU A 873 -26.61 -9.36 -14.49
N PRO A 874 -27.63 -8.77 -13.84
CA PRO A 874 -27.56 -7.40 -13.36
C PRO A 874 -26.56 -7.26 -12.19
N ALA A 875 -25.44 -6.59 -12.44
CA ALA A 875 -24.44 -6.27 -11.42
C ALA A 875 -24.61 -4.82 -10.90
N GLU A 876 -24.51 -4.62 -9.58
CA GLU A 876 -24.53 -3.28 -8.95
C GLU A 876 -23.21 -2.50 -9.10
N VAL A 877 -22.22 -3.06 -9.80
CA VAL A 877 -20.87 -2.47 -9.94
C VAL A 877 -20.83 -1.46 -11.10
N ILE A 878 -20.42 -0.22 -10.80
CA ILE A 878 -20.21 0.83 -11.81
C ILE A 878 -18.90 0.54 -12.56
N ILE A 879 -18.96 0.22 -13.86
CA ILE A 879 -17.78 0.02 -14.72
C ILE A 879 -17.39 1.37 -15.36
N PRO A 880 -16.24 1.98 -15.00
CA PRO A 880 -15.80 3.23 -15.61
C PRO A 880 -15.42 3.03 -17.08
N ARG A 881 -15.76 4.01 -17.93
CA ARG A 881 -15.42 4.03 -19.37
C ARG A 881 -14.54 5.24 -19.71
N CYS A 882 -13.69 5.11 -20.73
CA CYS A 882 -12.88 6.22 -21.22
C CYS A 882 -13.76 7.29 -21.90
N ARG A 883 -13.86 8.49 -21.30
CA ARG A 883 -14.66 9.64 -21.81
C ARG A 883 -13.79 10.72 -22.47
N GLN A 884 -12.89 10.35 -23.38
CA GLN A 884 -12.00 11.29 -24.08
C GLN A 884 -12.69 12.27 -25.08
N LYS A 885 -14.03 12.30 -25.12
CA LYS A 885 -14.80 13.45 -25.64
C LYS A 885 -15.82 13.86 -24.58
N LEU A 886 -15.55 14.94 -23.85
CA LEU A 886 -16.47 15.51 -22.86
C LEU A 886 -17.57 16.32 -23.54
N HIS A 887 -18.81 16.02 -23.16
CA HIS A 887 -19.89 17.01 -23.17
C HIS A 887 -19.95 17.61 -21.74
N PRO A 888 -20.12 18.94 -21.56
CA PRO A 888 -19.64 19.62 -20.35
C PRO A 888 -20.53 19.60 -19.10
N ASN A 889 -21.61 18.82 -19.04
CA ASN A 889 -22.55 18.91 -17.92
C ASN A 889 -22.80 17.54 -17.31
N MET A 890 -22.13 17.25 -16.19
CA MET A 890 -22.59 16.38 -15.09
C MET A 890 -21.62 16.53 -13.91
N LEU A 891 -21.64 17.71 -13.28
CA LEU A 891 -21.22 17.93 -11.90
C LEU A 891 -22.49 18.24 -11.10
N SER A 892 -23.14 17.20 -10.59
CA SER A 892 -23.98 17.34 -9.39
C SER A 892 -24.11 15.97 -8.74
N SER A 893 -23.54 15.88 -7.54
CA SER A 893 -23.93 14.91 -6.52
C SER A 893 -25.42 15.02 -6.27
N ASP A 894 -26.18 13.94 -6.47
CA ASP A 894 -27.43 13.71 -5.73
C ASP A 894 -27.74 12.21 -5.69
N LEU A 895 -27.69 11.67 -4.47
CA LEU A 895 -28.23 10.37 -4.07
C LEU A 895 -29.76 10.49 -3.95
N VAL A 896 -30.54 9.93 -4.88
CA VAL A 896 -31.99 9.70 -4.67
C VAL A 896 -32.51 8.44 -5.38
N SER A 897 -32.76 7.38 -4.59
CA SER A 897 -33.79 6.31 -4.73
C SER A 897 -33.80 5.34 -5.94
N PRO A 898 -34.26 4.08 -5.73
CA PRO A 898 -34.14 3.00 -6.71
C PRO A 898 -35.28 3.03 -7.74
N LYS A 899 -34.96 3.48 -8.94
CA LYS A 899 -35.64 3.11 -10.18
C LYS A 899 -34.54 2.68 -11.15
N TRP A 900 -34.79 1.61 -11.90
CA TRP A 900 -33.92 1.06 -12.95
C TRP A 900 -33.10 2.19 -13.60
N PRO A 901 -31.76 2.17 -13.50
CA PRO A 901 -30.95 3.32 -13.93
C PRO A 901 -31.22 3.56 -15.42
N ASP A 902 -31.50 4.82 -15.78
CA ASP A 902 -31.64 5.26 -17.17
C ASP A 902 -30.41 4.80 -17.97
N TYR A 903 -30.54 3.69 -18.70
CA TYR A 903 -29.45 3.13 -19.49
C TYR A 903 -29.02 4.16 -20.54
N GLN A 904 -27.72 4.44 -20.63
CA GLN A 904 -27.18 5.50 -21.50
C GLN A 904 -27.14 5.05 -22.97
N TRP A 905 -28.31 4.85 -23.59
CA TRP A 905 -28.49 4.35 -24.96
C TRP A 905 -27.64 5.08 -26.00
N LYS A 906 -27.58 6.40 -25.90
CA LYS A 906 -26.73 7.23 -26.78
C LYS A 906 -25.26 6.81 -26.72
N GLU A 907 -24.72 6.57 -25.53
CA GLU A 907 -23.32 6.15 -25.36
C GLU A 907 -23.07 4.73 -25.86
N LEU A 908 -24.08 3.85 -25.82
CA LEU A 908 -24.01 2.52 -26.43
C LEU A 908 -23.88 2.65 -27.95
N TRP A 909 -24.77 3.40 -28.59
CA TRP A 909 -24.79 3.51 -30.05
C TRP A 909 -23.55 4.16 -30.62
N THR A 910 -23.07 5.25 -29.99
CA THR A 910 -21.81 5.88 -30.39
C THR A 910 -20.62 4.92 -30.27
N ALA A 911 -20.61 4.03 -29.28
CA ALA A 911 -19.54 3.05 -29.09
C ALA A 911 -19.61 1.88 -30.08
N VAL A 912 -20.81 1.35 -30.34
CA VAL A 912 -21.05 0.30 -31.33
C VAL A 912 -20.61 0.76 -32.72
N VAL A 913 -21.00 1.98 -33.11
CA VAL A 913 -20.57 2.57 -34.38
C VAL A 913 -19.08 2.90 -34.36
N GLY A 914 -18.54 3.40 -33.24
CA GLY A 914 -17.11 3.68 -33.10
C GLY A 914 -16.23 2.44 -33.24
N LEU A 915 -16.71 1.27 -32.81
CA LEU A 915 -16.04 -0.01 -33.05
C LEU A 915 -15.98 -0.34 -34.55
N LEU A 916 -17.09 -0.18 -35.27
CA LEU A 916 -17.14 -0.38 -36.72
C LEU A 916 -16.19 0.57 -37.47
N ASP A 917 -16.10 1.82 -37.03
CA ASP A 917 -15.17 2.81 -37.58
C ASP A 917 -13.71 2.40 -37.33
N PHE A 918 -13.36 2.04 -36.10
CA PHE A 918 -12.02 1.58 -35.74
C PHE A 918 -11.60 0.34 -36.56
N LEU A 919 -12.46 -0.66 -36.65
CA LEU A 919 -12.18 -1.87 -37.43
C LEU A 919 -12.02 -1.55 -38.91
N SER A 920 -12.84 -0.66 -39.49
CA SER A 920 -12.73 -0.30 -40.90
C SER A 920 -11.50 0.54 -41.24
N THR A 921 -11.03 1.38 -40.30
CA THR A 921 -9.91 2.30 -40.52
C THR A 921 -8.55 1.72 -40.17
N LYS A 922 -8.50 0.67 -39.34
CA LYS A 922 -7.24 0.09 -38.82
C LYS A 922 -7.00 -1.37 -39.23
N ILE A 923 -7.82 -1.96 -40.10
CA ILE A 923 -7.73 -3.39 -40.40
C ILE A 923 -6.39 -3.84 -40.96
N ASP A 924 -5.77 -3.04 -41.82
CA ASP A 924 -4.47 -3.37 -42.45
C ASP A 924 -3.32 -3.42 -41.44
N SER A 925 -3.53 -2.84 -40.25
CA SER A 925 -2.57 -2.82 -39.14
C SER A 925 -2.91 -3.84 -38.04
N LEU A 926 -4.00 -4.60 -38.19
CA LEU A 926 -4.41 -5.63 -37.24
C LEU A 926 -3.98 -7.01 -37.75
N ASP A 927 -3.14 -7.72 -37.00
CA ASP A 927 -2.86 -9.13 -37.25
C ASP A 927 -4.09 -9.97 -36.87
N THR A 928 -4.94 -10.26 -37.85
CA THR A 928 -6.21 -10.96 -37.60
C THR A 928 -6.07 -12.47 -37.75
N THR A 929 -6.52 -13.24 -36.75
CA THR A 929 -6.66 -14.70 -36.84
C THR A 929 -7.97 -15.13 -37.52
N GLY A 930 -8.56 -14.26 -38.36
CA GLY A 930 -9.84 -14.48 -39.04
C GLY A 930 -11.10 -14.10 -38.23
N GLY A 931 -10.98 -13.68 -36.97
CA GLY A 931 -12.13 -13.34 -36.11
C GLY A 931 -12.74 -11.95 -36.30
N VAL A 932 -12.04 -11.03 -36.98
CA VAL A 932 -12.52 -9.65 -37.18
C VAL A 932 -13.74 -9.59 -38.08
N GLU A 933 -13.80 -10.43 -39.11
CA GLU A 933 -15.00 -10.57 -39.95
C GLU A 933 -16.23 -10.93 -39.10
N GLN A 934 -16.05 -11.81 -38.11
CA GLN A 934 -17.10 -12.20 -37.18
C GLN A 934 -17.63 -11.04 -36.36
N ILE A 935 -16.72 -10.25 -35.77
CA ILE A 935 -17.09 -9.09 -34.94
C ILE A 935 -17.86 -8.05 -35.77
N VAL A 936 -17.40 -7.72 -36.98
CA VAL A 936 -18.07 -6.74 -37.84
C VAL A 936 -19.49 -7.20 -38.18
N ARG A 937 -19.65 -8.47 -38.59
CA ARG A 937 -20.95 -9.02 -38.97
C ARG A 937 -21.92 -9.13 -37.80
N GLU A 938 -21.49 -9.59 -36.64
CA GLU A 938 -22.32 -9.63 -35.42
C GLU A 938 -22.74 -8.23 -34.98
N THR A 939 -21.84 -7.24 -35.08
CA THR A 939 -22.15 -5.86 -34.75
C THR A 939 -23.21 -5.26 -35.68
N ILE A 940 -23.16 -5.59 -36.97
CA ILE A 940 -24.19 -5.19 -37.95
C ILE A 940 -25.54 -5.87 -37.64
N VAL A 941 -25.53 -7.17 -37.36
CA VAL A 941 -26.74 -7.91 -36.99
C VAL A 941 -27.35 -7.37 -35.70
N LEU A 942 -26.53 -6.94 -34.73
CA LEU A 942 -26.99 -6.28 -33.51
C LEU A 942 -27.70 -4.95 -33.83
N LEU A 943 -27.16 -4.12 -34.72
CA LEU A 943 -27.79 -2.86 -35.13
C LEU A 943 -29.13 -3.10 -35.85
N ASP A 944 -29.22 -4.10 -36.71
CA ASP A 944 -30.44 -4.48 -37.42
C ASP A 944 -31.50 -5.06 -36.48
N LEU A 945 -31.09 -5.91 -35.54
CA LEU A 945 -31.95 -6.39 -34.46
C LEU A 945 -32.43 -5.21 -33.60
N SER A 946 -31.56 -4.22 -33.38
CA SER A 946 -31.82 -2.96 -32.66
C SER A 946 -32.85 -2.05 -33.34
N LEU A 947 -33.04 -2.20 -34.66
CA LEU A 947 -34.07 -1.51 -35.44
C LEU A 947 -35.38 -2.31 -35.49
N THR A 948 -35.28 -3.60 -35.80
CA THR A 948 -36.44 -4.47 -36.05
C THR A 948 -37.25 -4.74 -34.78
N LYS A 949 -36.58 -4.91 -33.64
CA LYS A 949 -37.20 -5.18 -32.34
C LYS A 949 -37.16 -3.98 -31.39
N SER A 950 -37.10 -2.76 -31.93
CA SER A 950 -36.94 -1.53 -31.14
C SER A 950 -37.97 -1.38 -30.01
N GLU A 951 -39.21 -1.83 -30.24
CA GLU A 951 -40.29 -1.85 -29.24
C GLU A 951 -40.04 -2.78 -28.03
N ALA A 952 -39.13 -3.76 -28.14
CA ALA A 952 -38.92 -4.78 -27.12
C ALA A 952 -37.88 -4.40 -26.05
N TYR A 953 -36.95 -3.49 -26.35
CA TYR A 953 -35.88 -3.11 -25.41
C TYR A 953 -35.61 -1.59 -25.32
N LEU A 954 -36.07 -0.74 -26.25
CA LEU A 954 -35.91 0.71 -26.07
C LEU A 954 -36.98 1.24 -25.11
N PRO A 955 -36.61 2.01 -24.07
CA PRO A 955 -37.53 2.40 -23.00
C PRO A 955 -38.51 3.50 -23.40
N SER A 956 -38.23 4.24 -24.48
CA SER A 956 -39.09 5.34 -24.94
C SER A 956 -38.95 5.60 -26.44
N PRO A 957 -39.98 6.22 -27.07
CA PRO A 957 -39.89 6.70 -28.45
C PRO A 957 -38.74 7.69 -28.67
N GLY A 958 -38.41 8.51 -27.65
CA GLY A 958 -37.26 9.41 -27.69
C GLY A 958 -35.93 8.69 -27.90
N ALA A 959 -35.73 7.54 -27.24
CA ALA A 959 -34.52 6.73 -27.42
C ALA A 959 -34.41 6.14 -28.85
N LEU A 960 -35.54 5.84 -29.50
CA LEU A 960 -35.58 5.42 -30.90
C LEU A 960 -35.19 6.57 -31.84
N HIS A 961 -35.68 7.79 -31.59
CA HIS A 961 -35.32 8.97 -32.37
C HIS A 961 -33.82 9.26 -32.28
N GLU A 962 -33.24 9.16 -31.09
CA GLU A 962 -31.80 9.32 -30.85
C GLU A 962 -30.97 8.25 -31.56
N PHE A 963 -31.42 6.99 -31.53
CA PHE A 963 -30.73 5.89 -32.23
C PHE A 963 -30.70 6.10 -33.74
N ILE A 964 -31.84 6.43 -34.36
CA ILE A 964 -31.91 6.66 -35.81
C ILE A 964 -31.09 7.89 -36.20
N TYR A 965 -31.15 8.96 -35.41
CA TYR A 965 -30.30 10.12 -35.62
C TYR A 965 -28.81 9.77 -35.59
N GLU A 966 -28.39 8.91 -34.66
CA GLU A 966 -26.99 8.47 -34.55
C GLU A 966 -26.54 7.61 -35.75
N LEU A 967 -27.40 6.75 -36.27
CA LEU A 967 -27.15 5.99 -37.51
C LEU A 967 -27.01 6.92 -38.72
N VAL A 968 -27.90 7.91 -38.85
CA VAL A 968 -27.84 8.92 -39.92
C VAL A 968 -26.56 9.75 -39.83
N ARG A 969 -26.20 10.20 -38.61
CA ARG A 969 -24.95 10.93 -38.35
C ARG A 969 -23.71 10.12 -38.76
N SER A 970 -23.82 8.79 -38.74
CA SER A 970 -22.74 7.85 -38.98
C SER A 970 -22.85 7.14 -40.33
N SER A 971 -23.61 7.70 -41.29
CA SER A 971 -23.88 7.12 -42.60
C SER A 971 -22.60 6.72 -43.35
N ALA A 972 -21.55 7.56 -43.29
CA ALA A 972 -20.26 7.29 -43.90
C ALA A 972 -19.57 6.03 -43.34
N ILE A 973 -19.61 5.83 -42.02
CA ILE A 973 -19.00 4.67 -41.34
C ILE A 973 -19.72 3.38 -41.75
N LEU A 974 -21.05 3.43 -41.79
CA LEU A 974 -21.89 2.28 -42.18
C LEU A 974 -21.68 1.91 -43.66
N LYS A 975 -21.59 2.91 -44.55
CA LYS A 975 -21.28 2.70 -45.97
C LYS A 975 -19.90 2.06 -46.18
N ASN A 976 -18.91 2.42 -45.35
CA ASN A 976 -17.57 1.84 -45.41
C ASN A 976 -17.55 0.35 -45.04
N GLN A 977 -18.46 -0.15 -44.20
CA GLN A 977 -18.50 -1.57 -43.82
C GLN A 977 -18.76 -2.50 -45.02
N ALA A 978 -19.52 -2.04 -46.02
CA ALA A 978 -19.77 -2.80 -47.24
C ALA A 978 -18.49 -3.05 -48.05
N SER A 979 -17.52 -2.13 -47.99
CA SER A 979 -16.22 -2.30 -48.61
C SER A 979 -15.31 -3.22 -47.79
N LEU A 980 -15.31 -3.08 -46.46
CA LEU A 980 -14.54 -3.91 -45.54
C LEU A 980 -14.93 -5.39 -45.62
N LEU A 981 -16.22 -5.70 -45.62
CA LEU A 981 -16.70 -7.08 -45.70
C LEU A 981 -16.32 -7.76 -47.01
N LYS A 982 -16.20 -7.01 -48.12
CA LYS A 982 -15.72 -7.56 -49.41
C LYS A 982 -14.23 -7.91 -49.37
N VAL A 983 -13.44 -7.16 -48.60
CA VAL A 983 -12.01 -7.43 -48.40
C VAL A 983 -11.80 -8.65 -47.50
N LEU A 984 -12.67 -8.84 -46.50
CA LEU A 984 -12.55 -9.92 -45.52
C LEU A 984 -13.15 -11.26 -45.95
N THR A 985 -14.05 -11.28 -46.93
CA THR A 985 -14.72 -12.53 -47.36
C THR A 985 -13.76 -13.60 -47.87
N VAL A 986 -13.79 -14.76 -47.23
CA VAL A 986 -13.00 -15.96 -47.60
C VAL A 986 -13.58 -16.63 -48.88
N PRO A 987 -12.75 -17.14 -49.81
CA PRO A 987 -13.23 -17.69 -51.09
C PRO A 987 -14.13 -18.94 -51.03
N GLN A 988 -14.21 -19.65 -49.90
CA GLN A 988 -15.12 -20.80 -49.70
C GLN A 988 -15.66 -20.87 -48.25
N PRO A 989 -16.86 -20.35 -47.97
CA PRO A 989 -17.50 -20.48 -46.67
C PRO A 989 -18.25 -21.81 -46.49
N ASP A 990 -18.23 -22.34 -45.26
CA ASP A 990 -18.98 -23.52 -44.84
C ASP A 990 -20.51 -23.23 -44.93
N PRO A 991 -21.42 -24.20 -45.20
CA PRO A 991 -22.83 -23.89 -45.48
C PRO A 991 -23.59 -23.24 -44.31
N ARG A 992 -23.12 -23.42 -43.06
CA ARG A 992 -23.62 -22.67 -41.89
C ARG A 992 -23.16 -21.21 -41.87
N GLN A 993 -21.92 -20.95 -42.31
CA GLN A 993 -21.39 -19.60 -42.47
C GLN A 993 -22.08 -18.86 -43.61
N THR A 994 -22.44 -19.54 -44.71
CA THR A 994 -23.12 -18.93 -45.87
C THR A 994 -24.46 -18.29 -45.48
N THR A 995 -25.27 -18.95 -44.65
CA THR A 995 -26.57 -18.42 -44.19
C THR A 995 -26.39 -17.19 -43.29
N TRP A 996 -25.40 -17.22 -42.41
CA TRP A 996 -25.10 -16.13 -41.49
C TRP A 996 -24.42 -14.92 -42.18
N ILE A 997 -23.55 -15.18 -43.17
CA ILE A 997 -22.99 -14.16 -44.08
C ILE A 997 -24.11 -13.48 -44.86
N LYS A 998 -25.08 -14.24 -45.36
CA LYS A 998 -26.25 -13.69 -46.05
C LYS A 998 -27.08 -12.80 -45.11
N LYS A 999 -27.41 -13.28 -43.91
CA LYS A 999 -28.16 -12.51 -42.90
C LYS A 999 -27.49 -11.18 -42.57
N SER A 1000 -26.17 -11.16 -42.33
CA SER A 1000 -25.44 -9.92 -42.04
C SER A 1000 -25.36 -8.96 -43.23
N THR A 1001 -25.34 -9.48 -44.46
CA THR A 1001 -25.34 -8.66 -45.69
C THR A 1001 -26.73 -8.04 -45.94
N ASP A 1002 -27.79 -8.81 -45.72
CA ASP A 1002 -29.18 -8.35 -45.82
C ASP A 1002 -29.48 -7.29 -44.73
N ALA A 1003 -28.99 -7.52 -43.50
CA ALA A 1003 -29.06 -6.57 -42.39
C ALA A 1003 -28.36 -5.24 -42.71
N LEU A 1004 -27.15 -5.28 -43.28
CA LEU A 1004 -26.44 -4.07 -43.69
C LEU A 1004 -27.21 -3.30 -44.78
N ALA A 1005 -27.78 -4.01 -45.75
CA ALA A 1005 -28.58 -3.39 -46.80
C ALA A 1005 -29.83 -2.69 -46.22
N SER A 1006 -30.52 -3.33 -45.28
CA SER A 1006 -31.68 -2.75 -44.60
C SER A 1006 -31.32 -1.49 -43.80
N ILE A 1007 -30.23 -1.54 -43.03
CA ILE A 1007 -29.74 -0.37 -42.28
C ILE A 1007 -29.43 0.80 -43.22
N LEU A 1008 -28.74 0.53 -44.34
CA LEU A 1008 -28.36 1.57 -45.31
C LEU A 1008 -29.58 2.20 -46.00
N GLU A 1009 -30.60 1.41 -46.32
CA GLU A 1009 -31.86 1.91 -46.89
C GLU A 1009 -32.57 2.87 -45.93
N ILE A 1010 -32.64 2.51 -44.65
CA ILE A 1010 -33.22 3.35 -43.59
C ILE A 1010 -32.41 4.63 -43.42
N VAL A 1011 -31.08 4.52 -43.32
CA VAL A 1011 -30.18 5.67 -43.16
C VAL A 1011 -30.28 6.63 -44.34
N ASP A 1012 -30.26 6.13 -45.58
CA ASP A 1012 -30.36 6.94 -46.80
C ASP A 1012 -31.73 7.64 -46.93
N PHE A 1013 -32.81 7.04 -46.42
CA PHE A 1013 -34.12 7.69 -46.36
C PHE A 1013 -34.12 8.89 -45.40
N TYR A 1014 -33.70 8.68 -44.14
CA TYR A 1014 -33.70 9.75 -43.14
C TYR A 1014 -32.61 10.81 -43.41
N GLU A 1015 -31.46 10.44 -43.97
CA GLU A 1015 -30.42 11.38 -44.43
C GLU A 1015 -30.97 12.35 -45.49
N ARG A 1016 -31.73 11.84 -46.47
CA ARG A 1016 -32.41 12.69 -47.47
C ARG A 1016 -33.42 13.63 -46.83
N ARG A 1017 -34.26 13.14 -45.92
CA ARG A 1017 -35.27 13.97 -45.22
C ARG A 1017 -34.64 15.09 -44.38
N VAL A 1018 -33.57 14.78 -43.65
CA VAL A 1018 -32.84 15.77 -42.85
C VAL A 1018 -32.20 16.86 -43.74
N ASN A 1019 -31.65 16.46 -44.90
CA ASN A 1019 -31.07 17.38 -45.87
C ASN A 1019 -32.14 18.24 -46.57
N GLU A 1020 -33.29 17.66 -46.97
CA GLU A 1020 -34.44 18.38 -47.56
C GLU A 1020 -35.02 19.44 -46.59
N ALA A 1021 -35.04 19.14 -45.29
CA ALA A 1021 -35.50 20.05 -44.26
C ALA A 1021 -34.48 21.17 -43.92
N GLY A 1022 -33.27 21.14 -44.47
CA GLY A 1022 -32.24 22.15 -44.24
C GLY A 1022 -31.77 22.25 -42.78
N ALA A 1023 -31.84 21.17 -42.00
CA ALA A 1023 -31.54 21.17 -40.59
C ALA A 1023 -30.03 21.37 -40.32
N ARG A 1024 -29.66 22.53 -39.77
CA ARG A 1024 -28.25 22.89 -39.47
C ARG A 1024 -27.80 22.58 -38.04
N THR A 1025 -28.70 22.12 -37.18
CA THR A 1025 -28.41 21.79 -35.77
C THR A 1025 -28.90 20.39 -35.43
N ALA A 1026 -28.23 19.72 -34.49
CA ALA A 1026 -28.61 18.38 -34.05
C ALA A 1026 -30.07 18.31 -33.55
N LYS A 1027 -30.53 19.35 -32.84
CA LYS A 1027 -31.91 19.45 -32.37
C LYS A 1027 -32.91 19.57 -33.52
N ALA A 1028 -32.59 20.32 -34.57
CA ALA A 1028 -33.45 20.45 -35.76
C ALA A 1028 -33.50 19.13 -36.54
N ALA A 1029 -32.36 18.46 -36.72
CA ALA A 1029 -32.29 17.16 -37.41
C ALA A 1029 -33.06 16.07 -36.66
N MET A 1030 -32.91 16.01 -35.33
CA MET A 1030 -33.65 15.08 -34.48
C MET A 1030 -35.16 15.35 -34.50
N SER A 1031 -35.58 16.62 -34.58
CA SER A 1031 -37.00 16.97 -34.73
C SER A 1031 -37.59 16.52 -36.06
N VAL A 1032 -36.81 16.50 -37.14
CA VAL A 1032 -37.23 16.00 -38.45
C VAL A 1032 -37.39 14.48 -38.40
N VAL A 1033 -36.40 13.78 -37.83
CA VAL A 1033 -36.45 12.32 -37.62
C VAL A 1033 -37.67 11.92 -36.79
N ALA A 1034 -37.88 12.58 -35.64
CA ALA A 1034 -39.03 12.35 -34.77
C ALA A 1034 -40.36 12.56 -35.52
N LYS A 1035 -40.49 13.65 -36.26
CA LYS A 1035 -41.71 13.97 -37.02
C LYS A 1035 -42.01 12.91 -38.09
N GLU A 1036 -41.01 12.44 -38.84
CA GLU A 1036 -41.22 11.43 -39.87
C GLU A 1036 -41.58 10.06 -39.25
N ILE A 1037 -40.98 9.70 -38.10
CA ILE A 1037 -41.32 8.46 -37.38
C ILE A 1037 -42.73 8.51 -36.79
N GLU A 1038 -43.14 9.65 -36.23
CA GLU A 1038 -44.49 9.84 -35.68
C GLU A 1038 -45.58 9.84 -36.76
N VAL A 1039 -45.25 10.25 -38.00
CA VAL A 1039 -46.22 10.30 -39.11
C VAL A 1039 -46.40 8.94 -39.78
N ASP A 1040 -45.31 8.25 -40.15
CA ASP A 1040 -45.38 7.03 -41.00
C ASP A 1040 -44.91 5.74 -40.30
N GLY A 1041 -44.40 5.85 -39.06
CA GLY A 1041 -43.67 4.79 -38.37
C GLY A 1041 -42.22 4.69 -38.84
N LEU A 1042 -41.47 3.70 -38.34
CA LEU A 1042 -40.11 3.45 -38.79
C LEU A 1042 -40.10 2.98 -40.25
N HIS A 1043 -39.35 3.71 -41.10
CA HIS A 1043 -39.21 3.38 -42.52
C HIS A 1043 -38.63 1.96 -42.71
N ALA A 1044 -39.08 1.25 -43.75
CA ALA A 1044 -38.69 -0.13 -44.12
C ALA A 1044 -38.98 -1.27 -43.12
N VAL A 1045 -39.37 -1.03 -41.86
CA VAL A 1045 -39.72 -2.11 -40.90
C VAL A 1045 -41.11 -2.73 -41.18
N LYS A 1046 -42.01 -1.99 -41.86
CA LYS A 1046 -43.31 -2.53 -42.30
C LYS A 1046 -43.18 -3.67 -43.32
N ALA A 1047 -42.15 -3.67 -44.16
CA ALA A 1047 -41.97 -4.71 -45.18
C ALA A 1047 -41.39 -6.02 -44.60
N LEU A 1048 -40.62 -5.94 -43.50
CA LEU A 1048 -40.03 -7.11 -42.82
C LEU A 1048 -40.99 -7.76 -41.82
N ARG A 1049 -41.89 -6.99 -41.18
CA ARG A 1049 -42.95 -7.54 -40.30
C ARG A 1049 -43.97 -8.43 -41.03
N GLU A 1050 -44.16 -8.25 -42.34
CA GLU A 1050 -45.04 -9.11 -43.15
C GLU A 1050 -44.36 -10.41 -43.62
N LEU A 1051 -43.05 -10.54 -43.48
CA LEU A 1051 -42.26 -11.72 -43.88
C LEU A 1051 -41.89 -12.65 -42.71
N GLU A 1052 -42.08 -12.20 -41.45
CA GLU A 1052 -41.95 -13.02 -40.24
C GLU A 1052 -43.34 -13.40 -39.68
N ILE A 1053 -44.11 -14.14 -40.47
CA ILE A 1053 -45.11 -15.10 -39.97
C ILE A 1053 -44.76 -16.43 -40.66
N PRO A 1054 -44.46 -17.52 -39.95
CA PRO A 1054 -44.79 -17.85 -38.56
C PRO A 1054 -43.61 -17.92 -37.58
#